data_AF-A0A7X0R4R6-F1
#
_entry.id   AF-A0A7X0R4R6-F1
#
_cell.length_a   1.000
_cell.length_b   1.000
_cell.length_c   1.000
_cell.angle_alpha   90.00
_cell.angle_beta   90.00
_cell.angle_gamma   90.00
#
_symmetry.space_group_name_H-M   'P 1'
#
loop_
_entity.id
_entity.type
_entity.pdbx_description
1 polymer ?
#
loop_
_entity_poly.entity_id
_entity_poly.type
_entity_poly.pdbx_seq_one_letter_code
_entity_poly.pdbx_strand_id
1 'polypeptide(L)'
;MYKLLIILLLLGIAPSTYAQHEQHKSAQQKTEIYTCPMHPEVQSSKPGKCPKCGMTLVKQKPKAPAKQQQPPQKKANQAKPATPAKKPAQQKQAQPTQKKAQPAHKHAQPTQEKTETPVQNPQEKEKSIHRAGHKPESPGPTYKPRTVRYDLYVRDTLVNFTGKTRRAVAINGSIPAPALTFTQGDTAEIYVHNEMDVETSIHWHGVFLPNRFDGVPWLTQKPIKPHSTYLYKFPIIQNGTYWYHSHSGFQEQSGMYGALIFNKVDEPDMPAIPIVLSDWTDMNPKEVYRSLRSANDWFAIQKGATQSYAEAIKKGHFGTKLKNEWKRMTAMDVSDVAYEKFLTNGQDMAEQTHFTAGDVVKLRVVNGGASTYFWLTYSGSKITVVGNDGNDVEPVEVDRLIIAPAETYDLLVTIPDNMQYEFLATAEDRTNTTSLWLGRGMKMKAQRLGKLKYFEGMKMMNDMMKMNGDMEPMGMEMSNQQMDMNSVMYPESAEEDHSMHEEKSTAPAIDSSMKIKQKEADTTSHQGHNMPGHDMQNMGGSNGEIVTLNYGMLRAPEKTTLKPGPEKVLRFELTGNMNRYVWTLDNKTVSESDKILIKKGENVKVIMFNNSMMRHPMHLHGHDFRVLNKQGENAPLKNVVDILPMETDTIEFAASESGDWFFHCHILYHMMAGMGRVFTYQNSPPNPELPDQKLAWKRLNKEEKMFLPSGMVGLESNGSDGEFILANSRYQLSTEWRIGFKKAYGIESETYFGRYFGKMQWLFPFIGFDYHYNSVKNEPEETLLGQTSNQNNRKAFVAGVQYTLPMLFLAEARADSEGKFRFQLRREDIPLTSRLRLNLMGNTDKEYMAGLRYVVTKYVSLSTHYDSDMKYGAGLTFVY
;
A
#
# COMPACT_ATOMS: atom_id res chain seq x y z
N MET A 1 42.38 -17.32 1.57
CA MET A 1 41.29 -16.60 2.27
C MET A 1 41.79 -15.52 3.23
N TYR A 2 42.75 -15.78 4.12
CA TYR A 2 43.25 -14.80 5.13
C TYR A 2 43.60 -13.39 4.58
N LYS A 3 44.30 -13.29 3.44
CA LYS A 3 44.64 -11.99 2.81
C LYS A 3 43.45 -11.23 2.19
N LEU A 4 42.31 -11.88 1.96
CA LEU A 4 41.11 -11.23 1.42
C LEU A 4 40.28 -10.55 2.52
N LEU A 5 40.25 -11.13 3.74
CA LEU A 5 39.61 -10.51 4.91
C LEU A 5 40.32 -9.22 5.35
N ILE A 6 41.67 -9.19 5.31
CA ILE A 6 42.46 -8.03 5.75
C ILE A 6 42.21 -6.79 4.86
N ILE A 7 41.94 -6.97 3.57
CA ILE A 7 41.64 -5.88 2.63
C ILE A 7 40.24 -5.27 2.91
N LEU A 8 39.28 -6.09 3.35
CA LEU A 8 37.95 -5.61 3.78
C LEU A 8 37.98 -4.92 5.15
N LEU A 9 38.88 -5.31 6.06
CA LEU A 9 39.01 -4.65 7.38
C LEU A 9 39.72 -3.29 7.31
N LEU A 10 40.63 -3.06 6.36
CA LEU A 10 41.47 -1.85 6.29
C LEU A 10 40.83 -0.64 5.60
N LEU A 11 39.65 -0.78 4.99
CA LEU A 11 38.91 0.33 4.37
C LEU A 11 38.02 1.12 5.35
N GLY A 12 38.02 0.77 6.64
CA GLY A 12 37.08 1.28 7.64
C GLY A 12 37.60 2.34 8.62
N ILE A 13 38.90 2.66 8.65
CA ILE A 13 39.47 3.55 9.69
C ILE A 13 40.43 4.59 9.09
N ALA A 14 39.92 5.81 8.92
CA ALA A 14 40.73 7.02 8.78
C ALA A 14 40.21 8.06 9.79
N PRO A 15 40.98 8.42 10.84
CA PRO A 15 40.53 9.39 11.83
C PRO A 15 40.62 10.82 11.29
N SER A 16 39.49 11.52 11.27
CA SER A 16 39.42 12.93 10.88
C SER A 16 39.93 13.85 11.99
N THR A 17 41.23 14.14 12.02
CA THR A 17 41.81 15.21 12.85
C THR A 17 42.47 16.26 11.97
N TYR A 18 41.87 17.45 11.90
CA TYR A 18 42.55 18.66 11.42
C TYR A 18 42.16 19.85 12.30
N ALA A 19 43.04 20.18 13.24
CA ALA A 19 43.06 21.47 13.90
C ALA A 19 43.89 22.46 13.07
N GLN A 20 43.66 23.76 13.28
CA GLN A 20 44.26 24.84 12.49
C GLN A 20 45.77 24.95 12.69
N HIS A 21 46.50 25.27 11.61
CA HIS A 21 47.65 26.15 11.72
C HIS A 21 47.85 26.96 10.43
N GLU A 22 47.91 28.28 10.57
CA GLU A 22 48.26 29.19 9.48
C GLU A 22 49.77 29.18 9.22
N GLN A 23 50.18 29.33 7.96
CA GLN A 23 51.20 30.32 7.59
C GLN A 23 51.19 30.67 6.10
N HIS A 24 51.55 31.92 5.79
CA HIS A 24 51.33 32.58 4.50
C HIS A 24 52.27 32.14 3.37
N LYS A 25 51.74 32.07 2.14
CA LYS A 25 52.43 32.50 0.90
C LYS A 25 51.47 33.28 -0.01
N SER A 26 52.01 34.23 -0.77
CA SER A 26 51.27 35.38 -1.32
C SER A 26 50.70 35.20 -2.73
N ALA A 27 49.42 35.58 -2.86
CA ALA A 27 48.80 36.34 -3.96
C ALA A 27 49.19 36.09 -5.43
N GLN A 28 48.20 35.62 -6.21
CA GLN A 28 47.75 36.29 -7.44
C GLN A 28 46.24 36.06 -7.61
N GLN A 29 45.42 37.05 -7.22
CA GLN A 29 43.96 36.99 -7.37
C GLN A 29 43.55 37.38 -8.80
N LYS A 30 42.85 36.48 -9.50
CA LYS A 30 42.03 36.85 -10.67
C LYS A 30 40.68 37.33 -10.18
N THR A 31 40.37 38.61 -10.40
CA THR A 31 39.07 39.20 -10.05
C THR A 31 37.99 38.65 -10.97
N GLU A 32 36.99 37.97 -10.40
CA GLU A 32 35.90 37.37 -11.17
C GLU A 32 34.73 38.34 -11.29
N ILE A 33 34.28 38.61 -12.53
CA ILE A 33 33.19 39.57 -12.79
C ILE A 33 31.88 38.81 -12.99
N TYR A 34 30.86 39.22 -12.24
CA TYR A 34 29.48 38.76 -12.31
C TYR A 34 28.62 39.85 -12.96
N THR A 35 27.75 39.49 -13.90
CA THR A 35 26.87 40.43 -14.61
C THR A 35 25.42 39.95 -14.63
N CYS A 36 24.46 40.87 -14.75
CA CYS A 36 23.04 40.50 -14.84
C CYS A 36 22.69 40.09 -16.28
N PRO A 37 22.08 38.90 -16.53
CA PRO A 37 21.68 38.48 -17.87
C PRO A 37 20.77 39.49 -18.59
N MET A 38 19.91 40.19 -17.84
CA MET A 38 18.98 41.21 -18.34
C MET A 38 19.53 42.64 -18.33
N HIS A 39 20.67 42.87 -17.66
CA HIS A 39 21.27 44.21 -17.46
C HIS A 39 22.80 44.09 -17.53
N PRO A 40 23.40 43.94 -18.72
CA PRO A 40 24.84 43.65 -18.87
C PRO A 40 25.77 44.75 -18.32
N GLU A 41 25.25 45.96 -18.14
CA GLU A 41 25.93 47.09 -17.51
C GLU A 41 26.05 46.95 -15.98
N VAL A 42 25.19 46.14 -15.36
CA VAL A 42 25.30 45.79 -13.94
C VAL A 42 26.38 44.73 -13.78
N GLN A 43 27.53 45.14 -13.25
CA GLN A 43 28.68 44.28 -12.99
C GLN A 43 29.11 44.35 -11.52
N SER A 44 29.55 43.21 -10.97
CA SER A 44 29.98 43.07 -9.58
C SER A 44 31.18 42.14 -9.50
N SER A 45 32.11 42.40 -8.59
CA SER A 45 33.23 41.50 -8.24
C SER A 45 32.83 40.40 -7.23
N LYS A 46 31.55 40.33 -6.85
CA LYS A 46 30.98 39.36 -5.90
C LYS A 46 29.62 38.83 -6.41
N PRO A 47 29.24 37.58 -6.09
CA PRO A 47 27.88 37.09 -6.31
C PRO A 47 26.83 37.99 -5.63
N GLY A 48 25.66 38.14 -6.23
CA GLY A 48 24.58 38.96 -5.69
C GLY A 48 23.33 38.95 -6.56
N LYS A 49 22.35 39.77 -6.19
CA LYS A 49 21.15 40.06 -7.00
C LYS A 49 21.32 41.39 -7.74
N CYS A 50 20.76 41.48 -8.94
CA CYS A 50 20.71 42.71 -9.71
C CYS A 50 19.78 43.73 -9.04
N PRO A 51 20.24 44.96 -8.71
CA PRO A 51 19.40 45.97 -8.07
C PRO A 51 18.28 46.50 -8.97
N LYS A 52 18.31 46.24 -10.29
CA LYS A 52 17.27 46.65 -11.24
C LYS A 52 16.14 45.63 -11.43
N CYS A 53 16.39 44.33 -11.23
CA CYS A 53 15.40 43.28 -11.52
C CYS A 53 15.41 42.06 -10.59
N GLY A 54 16.20 42.04 -9.51
CA GLY A 54 16.23 40.94 -8.53
C GLY A 54 16.82 39.61 -9.01
N MET A 55 17.16 39.48 -10.30
CA MET A 55 17.81 38.27 -10.86
C MET A 55 19.24 38.10 -10.35
N THR A 56 19.70 36.86 -10.23
CA THR A 56 21.06 36.56 -9.75
C THR A 56 22.12 36.96 -10.79
N LEU A 57 23.19 37.62 -10.36
CA LEU A 57 24.32 37.97 -11.22
C LEU A 57 25.13 36.72 -11.56
N VAL A 58 25.41 36.50 -12.84
CA VAL A 58 26.10 35.32 -13.37
C VAL A 58 27.54 35.64 -13.79
N LYS A 59 28.46 34.72 -13.54
CA LYS A 59 29.90 34.88 -13.82
C LYS A 59 30.19 34.91 -15.32
N GLN A 60 30.83 35.97 -15.80
CA GLN A 60 31.11 36.18 -17.21
C GLN A 60 32.29 35.30 -17.68
N LYS A 61 32.10 34.52 -18.75
CA LYS A 61 33.17 33.72 -19.39
C LYS A 61 33.78 34.49 -20.58
N PRO A 62 35.11 34.45 -20.79
CA PRO A 62 35.75 35.08 -21.95
C PRO A 62 35.38 34.38 -23.26
N LYS A 63 35.35 35.13 -24.37
CA LYS A 63 34.77 34.70 -25.67
C LYS A 63 35.82 34.72 -26.79
N ALA A 64 35.72 33.78 -27.74
CA ALA A 64 36.58 33.65 -28.93
C ALA A 64 35.73 33.70 -30.24
N PRO A 65 36.30 33.99 -31.42
CA PRO A 65 35.57 34.48 -32.60
C PRO A 65 35.06 33.40 -33.59
N ALA A 66 34.25 33.81 -34.57
CA ALA A 66 33.39 32.95 -35.40
C ALA A 66 33.68 32.96 -36.93
N LYS A 67 33.19 31.94 -37.65
CA LYS A 67 33.02 31.84 -39.13
C LYS A 67 31.76 30.98 -39.42
N GLN A 68 30.70 31.49 -40.08
CA GLN A 68 30.40 31.55 -41.54
C GLN A 68 29.65 30.31 -42.12
N GLN A 69 28.71 30.54 -43.05
CA GLN A 69 27.64 29.62 -43.51
C GLN A 69 27.67 29.36 -45.04
N GLN A 70 26.90 28.34 -45.50
CA GLN A 70 26.06 28.24 -46.74
C GLN A 70 26.17 26.88 -47.54
N PRO A 71 25.24 26.49 -48.49
CA PRO A 71 23.99 25.78 -48.14
C PRO A 71 23.63 24.59 -49.15
N PRO A 72 22.39 24.33 -49.70
CA PRO A 72 21.84 22.94 -49.76
C PRO A 72 21.35 22.43 -51.15
N GLN A 73 20.81 21.19 -51.25
CA GLN A 73 20.05 20.70 -52.44
C GLN A 73 18.90 19.69 -52.16
N LYS A 74 18.08 19.35 -53.18
CA LYS A 74 16.64 18.91 -53.11
C LYS A 74 16.31 17.62 -53.91
N LYS A 75 15.05 17.13 -53.75
CA LYS A 75 14.12 16.37 -54.68
C LYS A 75 13.94 14.86 -54.40
N ALA A 76 12.84 14.16 -54.78
CA ALA A 76 11.43 14.52 -55.11
C ALA A 76 10.53 13.24 -55.25
N ASN A 77 9.20 13.41 -55.42
CA ASN A 77 8.10 12.41 -55.44
C ASN A 77 8.00 11.45 -56.65
N GLN A 78 7.23 10.35 -56.50
CA GLN A 78 6.17 9.74 -57.39
C GLN A 78 5.97 8.23 -57.05
N ALA A 79 4.93 7.45 -57.43
CA ALA A 79 3.46 7.62 -57.64
C ALA A 79 2.81 6.20 -57.81
N LYS A 80 1.47 6.04 -57.69
CA LYS A 80 0.73 4.73 -57.81
C LYS A 80 0.34 4.36 -59.27
N PRO A 81 0.21 3.06 -59.60
CA PRO A 81 -1.08 2.40 -59.96
C PRO A 81 -1.17 0.92 -59.44
N ALA A 82 -2.17 0.04 -59.69
CA ALA A 82 -3.65 0.10 -59.88
C ALA A 82 -4.25 -1.34 -59.73
N THR A 83 -5.59 -1.52 -59.78
CA THR A 83 -6.34 -2.80 -59.56
C THR A 83 -6.80 -3.51 -60.86
N PRO A 84 -7.12 -4.84 -60.85
CA PRO A 84 -8.47 -5.25 -61.30
C PRO A 84 -9.12 -6.54 -60.68
N ALA A 85 -10.43 -6.42 -60.39
CA ALA A 85 -11.61 -7.31 -60.50
C ALA A 85 -11.65 -8.89 -60.42
N LYS A 86 -12.56 -9.37 -59.52
CA LYS A 86 -13.69 -10.36 -59.67
C LYS A 86 -13.52 -11.88 -60.03
N LYS A 87 -13.94 -12.75 -59.07
CA LYS A 87 -14.97 -13.88 -59.07
C LYS A 87 -14.96 -14.99 -60.18
N PRO A 88 -15.66 -16.17 -60.08
CA PRO A 88 -16.66 -16.64 -59.08
C PRO A 88 -16.63 -18.13 -58.56
N ALA A 89 -17.30 -18.37 -57.41
CA ALA A 89 -18.27 -19.44 -57.04
C ALA A 89 -18.08 -20.99 -57.24
N GLN A 90 -18.91 -21.74 -56.47
CA GLN A 90 -19.34 -23.18 -56.56
C GLN A 90 -18.41 -24.27 -55.98
N GLN A 91 -18.88 -25.42 -55.41
CA GLN A 91 -20.14 -25.83 -54.73
C GLN A 91 -19.95 -27.26 -54.12
N LYS A 92 -20.94 -27.78 -53.35
CA LYS A 92 -21.19 -29.23 -52.98
C LYS A 92 -20.36 -29.82 -51.81
N GLN A 93 -21.00 -30.33 -50.73
CA GLN A 93 -21.59 -31.69 -50.49
C GLN A 93 -20.52 -32.80 -50.29
N ALA A 94 -20.64 -33.80 -49.41
CA ALA A 94 -21.56 -34.06 -48.28
C ALA A 94 -20.98 -35.13 -47.31
N GLN A 95 -21.64 -35.32 -46.16
CA GLN A 95 -21.52 -36.39 -45.15
C GLN A 95 -21.48 -37.84 -45.73
N PRO A 96 -21.00 -38.90 -45.00
CA PRO A 96 -21.81 -39.49 -43.90
C PRO A 96 -21.16 -40.35 -42.78
N THR A 97 -21.92 -40.52 -41.66
CA THR A 97 -22.08 -41.74 -40.79
C THR A 97 -20.89 -42.23 -39.92
N GLN A 98 -21.04 -42.90 -38.75
CA GLN A 98 -22.17 -43.22 -37.85
C GLN A 98 -21.68 -43.75 -36.46
N LYS A 99 -22.47 -43.51 -35.37
CA LYS A 99 -22.65 -44.39 -34.16
C LYS A 99 -21.42 -44.61 -33.22
N LYS A 100 -21.52 -45.03 -31.94
CA LYS A 100 -22.62 -45.60 -31.13
C LYS A 100 -22.39 -45.40 -29.59
N ALA A 101 -23.49 -45.11 -28.87
CA ALA A 101 -23.96 -45.70 -27.58
C ALA A 101 -23.26 -45.51 -26.21
N GLN A 102 -24.13 -45.37 -25.18
CA GLN A 102 -23.87 -45.43 -23.72
C GLN A 102 -24.01 -46.89 -23.18
N PRO A 103 -23.78 -47.14 -21.88
CA PRO A 103 -24.92 -47.20 -20.93
C PRO A 103 -24.65 -46.61 -19.52
N ALA A 104 -25.65 -46.67 -18.64
CA ALA A 104 -25.70 -46.03 -17.30
C ALA A 104 -25.81 -47.04 -16.14
N HIS A 105 -25.63 -46.59 -14.88
CA HIS A 105 -26.08 -47.31 -13.66
C HIS A 105 -26.50 -46.36 -12.51
N LYS A 106 -27.23 -46.89 -11.51
CA LYS A 106 -27.96 -46.20 -10.42
C LYS A 106 -27.46 -46.60 -9.00
N HIS A 107 -28.01 -45.93 -7.97
CA HIS A 107 -28.09 -46.22 -6.51
C HIS A 107 -27.32 -45.21 -5.63
N ALA A 108 -27.71 -44.86 -4.38
CA ALA A 108 -28.99 -44.92 -3.66
C ALA A 108 -28.91 -43.99 -2.40
N GLN A 109 -30.05 -43.64 -1.78
CA GLN A 109 -30.15 -42.81 -0.55
C GLN A 109 -30.13 -43.63 0.75
N PRO A 110 -29.86 -42.96 1.89
CA PRO A 110 -30.65 -43.23 3.10
C PRO A 110 -31.24 -41.97 3.78
N THR A 111 -32.40 -42.18 4.40
CA THR A 111 -33.15 -41.32 5.35
C THR A 111 -32.58 -41.47 6.79
N GLN A 112 -32.93 -40.75 7.86
CA GLN A 112 -33.85 -39.62 8.19
C GLN A 112 -33.45 -39.17 9.62
N GLU A 113 -33.62 -37.89 9.98
CA GLU A 113 -34.09 -37.57 11.35
C GLU A 113 -34.80 -36.21 11.38
N LYS A 114 -35.82 -36.06 12.22
CA LYS A 114 -36.65 -34.87 12.36
C LYS A 114 -36.46 -34.25 13.75
N THR A 115 -36.38 -32.92 13.80
CA THR A 115 -36.85 -32.17 14.97
C THR A 115 -37.57 -30.91 14.49
N GLU A 116 -38.86 -30.82 14.78
CA GLU A 116 -39.69 -29.64 14.52
C GLU A 116 -39.37 -28.59 15.60
N THR A 117 -39.20 -27.29 15.30
CA THR A 117 -40.32 -26.33 15.26
C THR A 117 -39.87 -25.02 14.60
N PRO A 118 -40.53 -24.50 13.55
CA PRO A 118 -40.37 -23.12 13.10
C PRO A 118 -41.34 -22.20 13.85
N VAL A 119 -40.82 -21.13 14.47
CA VAL A 119 -41.65 -20.06 15.03
C VAL A 119 -42.35 -19.31 13.89
N GLN A 120 -43.66 -19.14 13.99
CA GLN A 120 -44.49 -18.51 12.97
C GLN A 120 -44.29 -16.98 12.97
N ASN A 121 -43.83 -16.42 11.84
CA ASN A 121 -43.96 -14.98 11.57
C ASN A 121 -45.40 -14.66 11.13
N PRO A 122 -46.13 -13.76 11.82
CA PRO A 122 -47.44 -13.31 11.34
C PRO A 122 -47.30 -12.35 10.16
N GLN A 123 -47.61 -12.85 8.96
CA GLN A 123 -48.04 -12.07 7.79
C GLN A 123 -47.17 -10.85 7.38
N GLU A 124 -45.88 -11.04 7.10
CA GLU A 124 -45.26 -10.25 6.03
C GLU A 124 -45.41 -11.00 4.70
N LYS A 125 -46.23 -10.42 3.81
CA LYS A 125 -46.28 -10.84 2.40
C LYS A 125 -44.89 -10.70 1.79
N GLU A 126 -44.54 -11.60 0.86
CA GLU A 126 -43.35 -11.51 0.02
C GLU A 126 -43.27 -10.20 -0.76
N LYS A 127 -42.78 -9.12 -0.12
CA LYS A 127 -42.24 -7.95 -0.79
C LYS A 127 -40.78 -8.23 -1.07
N SER A 128 -40.57 -8.85 -2.23
CA SER A 128 -39.33 -8.84 -3.02
C SER A 128 -38.04 -8.53 -2.26
N ILE A 129 -37.17 -9.54 -2.13
CA ILE A 129 -35.73 -9.31 -2.19
C ILE A 129 -35.50 -8.43 -3.43
N HIS A 130 -35.10 -7.17 -3.23
CA HIS A 130 -34.91 -6.24 -4.34
C HIS A 130 -33.81 -6.78 -5.25
N ARG A 131 -34.19 -7.26 -6.43
CA ARG A 131 -33.23 -7.61 -7.48
C ARG A 131 -32.42 -6.36 -7.79
N ALA A 132 -31.09 -6.47 -7.74
CA ALA A 132 -30.19 -5.43 -8.25
C ALA A 132 -30.65 -5.03 -9.67
N GLY A 133 -30.91 -3.74 -9.89
CA GLY A 133 -31.57 -3.25 -11.11
C GLY A 133 -33.08 -2.97 -10.99
N HIS A 134 -33.69 -3.01 -9.81
CA HIS A 134 -34.87 -2.15 -9.60
C HIS A 134 -34.42 -0.70 -9.74
N LYS A 135 -35.14 0.08 -10.55
CA LYS A 135 -35.16 1.53 -10.40
C LYS A 135 -35.41 1.82 -8.91
N PRO A 136 -34.56 2.59 -8.22
CA PRO A 136 -35.05 3.31 -7.05
C PRO A 136 -36.30 4.04 -7.53
N GLU A 137 -37.44 3.88 -6.84
CA GLU A 137 -38.56 4.80 -7.08
C GLU A 137 -38.00 6.19 -6.78
N SER A 138 -37.74 6.99 -7.83
CA SER A 138 -37.26 8.36 -7.65
C SER A 138 -38.28 9.00 -6.72
N PRO A 139 -37.88 9.44 -5.52
CA PRO A 139 -38.83 9.80 -4.46
C PRO A 139 -39.82 10.87 -4.93
N GLY A 140 -39.34 11.71 -5.85
CA GLY A 140 -40.07 12.77 -6.50
C GLY A 140 -40.23 13.98 -5.58
N PRO A 141 -40.58 15.15 -6.15
CA PRO A 141 -40.78 16.37 -5.37
C PRO A 141 -41.95 16.29 -4.37
N THR A 142 -42.72 15.20 -4.40
CA THR A 142 -43.83 14.91 -3.47
C THR A 142 -43.46 13.93 -2.35
N TYR A 143 -42.20 13.48 -2.26
CA TYR A 143 -41.75 12.58 -1.20
C TYR A 143 -42.02 13.16 0.19
N LYS A 144 -42.47 12.30 1.11
CA LYS A 144 -42.66 12.64 2.51
C LYS A 144 -41.65 11.89 3.36
N PRO A 145 -40.75 12.60 4.07
CA PRO A 145 -39.86 12.01 5.08
C PRO A 145 -40.55 11.02 6.00
N ARG A 146 -39.92 9.87 6.22
CA ARG A 146 -40.42 8.80 7.08
C ARG A 146 -39.31 8.19 7.92
N THR A 147 -39.70 7.46 8.96
CA THR A 147 -38.75 6.55 9.64
C THR A 147 -38.58 5.30 8.78
N VAL A 148 -37.34 4.98 8.43
CA VAL A 148 -36.98 3.75 7.71
C VAL A 148 -36.23 2.85 8.68
N ARG A 149 -36.79 1.67 8.94
CA ARG A 149 -36.22 0.68 9.85
C ARG A 149 -35.45 -0.40 9.09
N TYR A 150 -34.30 -0.79 9.63
CA TYR A 150 -33.57 -1.98 9.23
C TYR A 150 -33.15 -2.80 10.46
N ASP A 151 -33.17 -4.12 10.32
CA ASP A 151 -32.70 -5.08 11.31
C ASP A 151 -31.52 -5.85 10.70
N LEU A 152 -30.33 -5.66 11.28
CA LEU A 152 -29.05 -6.16 10.81
C LEU A 152 -28.54 -7.24 11.77
N TYR A 153 -28.64 -8.49 11.35
CA TYR A 153 -28.20 -9.64 12.12
C TYR A 153 -26.77 -10.02 11.73
N VAL A 154 -25.83 -9.74 12.63
CA VAL A 154 -24.40 -10.05 12.46
C VAL A 154 -24.13 -11.46 12.93
N ARG A 155 -23.66 -12.32 12.02
CA ARG A 155 -23.45 -13.76 12.27
C ARG A 155 -22.12 -14.24 11.72
N ASP A 156 -21.52 -15.19 12.43
CA ASP A 156 -20.50 -16.06 11.86
C ASP A 156 -21.06 -16.89 10.70
N THR A 157 -20.29 -17.02 9.63
CA THR A 157 -20.66 -17.81 8.44
C THR A 157 -19.45 -18.53 7.83
N LEU A 158 -19.71 -19.40 6.86
CA LEU A 158 -18.70 -20.08 6.05
C LEU A 158 -18.83 -19.65 4.59
N VAL A 159 -17.72 -19.20 4.00
CA VAL A 159 -17.61 -18.82 2.58
C VAL A 159 -16.61 -19.69 1.84
N ASN A 160 -16.64 -19.67 0.51
CA ASN A 160 -15.79 -20.50 -0.34
C ASN A 160 -15.37 -19.78 -1.64
N PHE A 161 -14.87 -18.54 -1.53
CA PHE A 161 -14.44 -17.75 -2.70
C PHE A 161 -13.21 -18.34 -3.43
N THR A 162 -12.34 -19.04 -2.69
CA THR A 162 -11.03 -19.54 -3.17
C THR A 162 -11.05 -21.02 -3.58
N GLY A 163 -12.18 -21.71 -3.42
CA GLY A 163 -12.25 -23.18 -3.44
C GLY A 163 -11.88 -23.84 -2.11
N LYS A 164 -11.55 -23.06 -1.05
CA LYS A 164 -11.42 -23.54 0.33
C LYS A 164 -12.47 -22.89 1.23
N THR A 165 -13.19 -23.70 2.00
CA THR A 165 -14.13 -23.18 3.01
C THR A 165 -13.39 -22.41 4.10
N ARG A 166 -13.88 -21.21 4.43
CA ARG A 166 -13.30 -20.31 5.45
C ARG A 166 -14.39 -19.66 6.29
N ARG A 167 -14.07 -19.38 7.55
CA ARG A 167 -14.90 -18.54 8.43
C ARG A 167 -14.89 -17.11 7.89
N ALA A 168 -16.07 -16.52 7.83
CA ALA A 168 -16.31 -15.11 7.57
C ALA A 168 -17.36 -14.59 8.56
N VAL A 169 -17.63 -13.30 8.52
CA VAL A 169 -18.75 -12.67 9.23
C VAL A 169 -19.65 -12.00 8.21
N ALA A 170 -20.94 -12.31 8.26
CA ALA A 170 -21.95 -11.77 7.35
C ALA A 170 -23.02 -10.99 8.12
N ILE A 171 -23.64 -10.03 7.45
CA ILE A 171 -24.82 -9.33 7.95
C ILE A 171 -26.00 -9.79 7.10
N ASN A 172 -27.07 -10.26 7.73
CA ASN A 172 -28.24 -10.83 7.06
C ASN A 172 -27.92 -11.96 6.06
N GLY A 173 -26.80 -12.66 6.27
CA GLY A 173 -26.40 -13.84 5.50
C GLY A 173 -25.63 -13.57 4.20
N SER A 174 -25.31 -12.31 3.85
CA SER A 174 -24.53 -11.98 2.65
C SER A 174 -23.20 -11.28 2.97
N ILE A 175 -22.24 -11.42 2.05
CA ILE A 175 -20.99 -10.66 1.97
C ILE A 175 -20.83 -10.21 0.51
N PRO A 176 -20.83 -8.91 0.19
CA PRO A 176 -21.11 -7.77 1.07
C PRO A 176 -22.47 -7.89 1.80
N ALA A 177 -22.59 -7.18 2.90
CA ALA A 177 -23.86 -6.95 3.57
C ALA A 177 -24.86 -6.23 2.64
N PRO A 178 -26.18 -6.37 2.85
CA PRO A 178 -27.19 -5.76 1.99
C PRO A 178 -27.02 -4.24 1.86
N ALA A 179 -27.21 -3.71 0.66
CA ALA A 179 -27.24 -2.26 0.47
C ALA A 179 -28.44 -1.67 1.23
N LEU A 180 -28.18 -0.68 2.08
CA LEU A 180 -29.23 0.03 2.83
C LEU A 180 -29.56 1.31 2.09
N THR A 181 -30.85 1.59 1.88
CA THR A 181 -31.28 2.73 1.05
C THR A 181 -32.26 3.61 1.81
N PHE A 182 -31.93 4.90 1.88
CA PHE A 182 -32.75 5.94 2.48
C PHE A 182 -32.94 7.09 1.49
N THR A 183 -33.90 7.98 1.74
CA THR A 183 -34.03 9.25 1.02
C THR A 183 -33.68 10.41 1.95
N GLN A 184 -33.06 11.47 1.42
CA GLN A 184 -32.78 12.67 2.19
C GLN A 184 -34.05 13.20 2.88
N GLY A 185 -33.95 13.47 4.18
CA GLY A 185 -35.05 13.82 5.07
C GLY A 185 -35.57 12.66 5.92
N ASP A 186 -35.37 11.40 5.53
CA ASP A 186 -35.77 10.24 6.33
C ASP A 186 -35.09 10.20 7.71
N THR A 187 -35.66 9.43 8.64
CA THR A 187 -34.97 9.05 9.88
C THR A 187 -34.57 7.59 9.80
N ALA A 188 -33.28 7.30 9.91
CA ALA A 188 -32.79 5.93 10.02
C ALA A 188 -33.07 5.38 11.42
N GLU A 189 -33.57 4.15 11.49
CA GLU A 189 -33.73 3.39 12.73
C GLU A 189 -33.16 1.96 12.52
N ILE A 190 -31.88 1.79 12.84
CA ILE A 190 -31.12 0.58 12.48
C ILE A 190 -30.78 -0.22 13.74
N TYR A 191 -31.41 -1.38 13.87
CA TYR A 191 -31.14 -2.35 14.93
C TYR A 191 -30.02 -3.27 14.50
N VAL A 192 -28.90 -3.29 15.22
CA VAL A 192 -27.79 -4.21 14.99
C VAL A 192 -27.84 -5.29 16.06
N HIS A 193 -28.21 -6.50 15.65
CA HIS A 193 -28.24 -7.70 16.47
C HIS A 193 -26.90 -8.43 16.32
N ASN A 194 -26.07 -8.40 17.35
CA ASN A 194 -24.86 -9.20 17.38
C ASN A 194 -25.18 -10.61 17.90
N GLU A 195 -25.19 -11.60 17.03
CA GLU A 195 -25.38 -13.02 17.38
C GLU A 195 -24.05 -13.81 17.41
N MET A 196 -22.91 -13.11 17.31
CA MET A 196 -21.59 -13.73 17.46
C MET A 196 -21.18 -13.83 18.94
N ASP A 197 -20.21 -14.70 19.23
CA ASP A 197 -19.56 -14.81 20.55
C ASP A 197 -18.50 -13.71 20.83
N VAL A 198 -18.33 -12.75 19.93
CA VAL A 198 -17.36 -11.65 20.04
C VAL A 198 -18.05 -10.27 19.96
N GLU A 199 -17.44 -9.26 20.56
CA GLU A 199 -17.96 -7.88 20.46
C GLU A 199 -17.82 -7.33 19.02
N THR A 200 -18.72 -6.41 18.65
CA THR A 200 -18.73 -5.76 17.33
C THR A 200 -19.14 -4.29 17.46
N SER A 201 -19.05 -3.56 16.36
CA SER A 201 -19.50 -2.17 16.20
C SER A 201 -19.71 -1.90 14.71
N ILE A 202 -20.45 -0.86 14.35
CA ILE A 202 -20.69 -0.49 12.94
C ILE A 202 -20.40 1.00 12.79
N HIS A 203 -19.38 1.36 12.00
CA HIS A 203 -19.16 2.72 11.54
C HIS A 203 -20.02 2.99 10.29
N TRP A 204 -20.57 4.19 10.21
CA TRP A 204 -21.36 4.68 9.09
C TRP A 204 -20.49 5.68 8.32
N HIS A 205 -19.73 5.18 7.36
CA HIS A 205 -18.62 5.90 6.76
C HIS A 205 -19.09 7.13 5.99
N GLY A 206 -18.52 8.29 6.32
CA GLY A 206 -18.89 9.59 5.74
C GLY A 206 -20.25 10.13 6.20
N VAL A 207 -20.90 9.56 7.22
CA VAL A 207 -22.24 9.99 7.67
C VAL A 207 -22.18 11.06 8.76
N PHE A 208 -22.94 12.15 8.58
CA PHE A 208 -23.18 13.13 9.63
C PHE A 208 -24.27 12.63 10.58
N LEU A 209 -23.84 12.23 11.77
CA LEU A 209 -24.69 11.67 12.81
C LEU A 209 -24.27 12.18 14.20
N PRO A 210 -25.13 12.05 15.24
CA PRO A 210 -24.72 12.33 16.62
C PRO A 210 -23.55 11.43 17.02
N ASN A 211 -22.44 12.02 17.51
CA ASN A 211 -21.17 11.33 17.79
C ASN A 211 -21.29 9.95 18.45
N ARG A 212 -22.23 9.74 19.40
CA ARG A 212 -22.48 8.43 20.04
C ARG A 212 -22.91 7.28 19.11
N PHE A 213 -23.22 7.57 17.84
CA PHE A 213 -23.64 6.62 16.82
C PHE A 213 -22.58 6.39 15.75
N ASP A 214 -21.38 6.97 15.92
CA ASP A 214 -20.27 6.89 14.98
C ASP A 214 -19.58 5.51 14.94
N GLY A 215 -19.80 4.63 15.92
CA GLY A 215 -19.37 3.24 15.79
C GLY A 215 -17.94 2.91 16.20
N VAL A 216 -17.10 3.87 16.61
CA VAL A 216 -15.73 3.57 17.07
C VAL A 216 -15.76 3.06 18.53
N PRO A 217 -15.43 1.78 18.78
CA PRO A 217 -15.53 1.19 20.12
C PRO A 217 -14.51 1.83 21.08
N TRP A 218 -15.00 2.22 22.26
CA TRP A 218 -14.22 2.90 23.30
C TRP A 218 -13.70 4.31 22.93
N LEU A 219 -14.19 4.90 21.83
CA LEU A 219 -14.00 6.32 21.52
C LEU A 219 -15.34 7.05 21.45
N THR A 220 -16.24 6.58 20.59
CA THR A 220 -17.55 7.22 20.35
C THR A 220 -18.71 6.43 20.94
N GLN A 221 -18.60 5.10 21.06
CA GLN A 221 -19.60 4.27 21.74
C GLN A 221 -18.99 3.09 22.50
N LYS A 222 -19.82 2.34 23.24
CA LYS A 222 -19.44 1.01 23.72
C LYS A 222 -19.51 -0.03 22.58
N PRO A 223 -18.67 -1.09 22.63
CA PRO A 223 -18.87 -2.24 21.77
C PRO A 223 -20.25 -2.88 21.97
N ILE A 224 -20.88 -3.29 20.87
CA ILE A 224 -22.08 -4.12 20.88
C ILE A 224 -21.64 -5.51 21.35
N LYS A 225 -22.11 -5.91 22.54
CA LYS A 225 -21.71 -7.17 23.18
C LYS A 225 -22.21 -8.39 22.38
N PRO A 226 -21.57 -9.56 22.55
CA PRO A 226 -22.12 -10.84 22.14
C PRO A 226 -23.59 -10.98 22.58
N HIS A 227 -24.41 -11.58 21.71
CA HIS A 227 -25.83 -11.90 21.96
C HIS A 227 -26.65 -10.70 22.45
N SER A 228 -26.42 -9.52 21.87
CA SER A 228 -27.08 -8.27 22.25
C SER A 228 -27.47 -7.41 21.05
N THR A 229 -28.38 -6.46 21.25
CA THR A 229 -28.88 -5.56 20.22
C THR A 229 -28.54 -4.11 20.58
N TYR A 230 -28.10 -3.32 19.60
CA TYR A 230 -27.89 -1.88 19.72
C TYR A 230 -28.67 -1.13 18.64
N LEU A 231 -29.21 0.05 18.98
CA LEU A 231 -30.01 0.87 18.08
C LEU A 231 -29.24 2.13 17.66
N TYR A 232 -28.99 2.26 16.37
CA TYR A 232 -28.56 3.51 15.76
C TYR A 232 -29.79 4.27 15.26
N LYS A 233 -29.96 5.54 15.68
CA LYS A 233 -31.11 6.36 15.26
C LYS A 233 -30.73 7.81 15.00
N PHE A 234 -30.74 8.22 13.73
CA PHE A 234 -30.32 9.56 13.30
C PHE A 234 -31.06 10.01 12.03
N PRO A 235 -31.23 11.33 11.80
CA PRO A 235 -31.81 11.86 10.58
C PRO A 235 -30.84 11.75 9.39
N ILE A 236 -31.36 11.45 8.21
CA ILE A 236 -30.62 11.45 6.95
C ILE A 236 -30.65 12.88 6.38
N ILE A 237 -29.66 13.68 6.75
CA ILE A 237 -29.57 15.10 6.33
C ILE A 237 -28.82 15.30 5.01
N GLN A 238 -28.03 14.30 4.59
CA GLN A 238 -27.21 14.30 3.37
C GLN A 238 -27.77 13.31 2.33
N ASN A 239 -27.19 13.33 1.13
CA ASN A 239 -27.48 12.42 0.03
C ASN A 239 -26.16 11.91 -0.59
N GLY A 240 -26.19 10.95 -1.51
CA GLY A 240 -25.00 10.39 -2.15
C GLY A 240 -24.77 8.90 -1.86
N THR A 241 -23.53 8.45 -2.08
CA THR A 241 -23.09 7.07 -1.91
C THR A 241 -22.06 6.96 -0.78
N TYR A 242 -22.42 6.19 0.23
CA TYR A 242 -21.65 5.93 1.44
C TYR A 242 -21.53 4.42 1.66
N TRP A 243 -20.95 4.01 2.77
CA TRP A 243 -20.88 2.60 3.15
C TRP A 243 -20.86 2.43 4.67
N TYR A 244 -20.99 1.19 5.13
CA TYR A 244 -20.93 0.84 6.54
C TYR A 244 -20.08 -0.40 6.73
N HIS A 245 -19.30 -0.44 7.80
CA HIS A 245 -18.35 -1.52 8.08
C HIS A 245 -18.09 -1.68 9.58
N SER A 246 -17.46 -2.79 9.98
CA SER A 246 -17.09 -2.97 11.39
C SER A 246 -15.81 -2.25 11.76
N HIS A 247 -15.88 -1.44 12.81
CA HIS A 247 -14.73 -0.78 13.43
C HIS A 247 -14.17 -1.59 14.63
N SER A 248 -14.48 -2.90 14.71
CA SER A 248 -14.00 -3.80 15.77
C SER A 248 -12.95 -4.80 15.27
N GLY A 249 -11.68 -4.50 15.56
CA GLY A 249 -10.54 -5.35 15.21
C GLY A 249 -10.44 -5.58 13.69
N PHE A 250 -10.35 -6.83 13.26
CA PHE A 250 -10.22 -7.20 11.84
C PHE A 250 -11.51 -7.76 11.22
N GLN A 251 -12.67 -7.32 11.72
CA GLN A 251 -13.97 -7.81 11.26
C GLN A 251 -14.31 -7.35 9.84
N GLU A 252 -13.86 -6.16 9.42
CA GLU A 252 -13.99 -5.64 8.05
C GLU A 252 -13.44 -6.62 7.01
N GLN A 253 -12.14 -6.96 7.09
CA GLN A 253 -11.50 -8.00 6.26
C GLN A 253 -12.26 -9.34 6.26
N SER A 254 -12.93 -9.66 7.37
CA SER A 254 -13.69 -10.91 7.53
C SER A 254 -15.06 -10.88 6.85
N GLY A 255 -15.45 -9.79 6.19
CA GLY A 255 -16.71 -9.64 5.44
C GLY A 255 -17.70 -8.61 5.99
N MET A 256 -17.38 -7.91 7.09
CA MET A 256 -18.28 -6.92 7.69
C MET A 256 -18.22 -5.55 6.99
N TYR A 257 -18.79 -5.47 5.79
CA TYR A 257 -18.96 -4.24 5.02
C TYR A 257 -20.20 -4.29 4.10
N GLY A 258 -20.82 -3.15 3.81
CA GLY A 258 -21.95 -3.02 2.88
C GLY A 258 -22.17 -1.57 2.41
N ALA A 259 -22.90 -1.41 1.30
CA ALA A 259 -23.17 -0.07 0.73
C ALA A 259 -24.31 0.65 1.47
N LEU A 260 -24.20 1.98 1.58
CA LEU A 260 -25.19 2.85 2.23
C LEU A 260 -25.58 3.96 1.26
N ILE A 261 -26.80 3.92 0.76
CA ILE A 261 -27.27 4.74 -0.35
C ILE A 261 -28.29 5.76 0.16
N PHE A 262 -27.97 7.05 0.02
CA PHE A 262 -28.90 8.14 0.36
C PHE A 262 -29.35 8.82 -0.94
N ASN A 263 -30.60 8.59 -1.35
CA ASN A 263 -31.16 9.19 -2.56
C ASN A 263 -31.50 10.67 -2.35
N LYS A 264 -31.35 11.48 -3.39
CA LYS A 264 -31.94 12.83 -3.41
C LYS A 264 -33.46 12.73 -3.61
N VAL A 265 -34.20 13.70 -3.08
CA VAL A 265 -35.65 13.81 -3.29
C VAL A 265 -35.99 14.00 -4.78
N ASP A 266 -35.12 14.72 -5.49
CA ASP A 266 -35.18 15.05 -6.91
C ASP A 266 -34.16 14.24 -7.75
N GLU A 267 -33.70 13.07 -7.28
CA GLU A 267 -32.71 12.28 -8.03
C GLU A 267 -33.30 11.82 -9.38
N PRO A 268 -32.58 12.01 -10.51
CA PRO A 268 -33.04 11.56 -11.82
C PRO A 268 -33.39 10.08 -11.85
N ASP A 269 -34.52 9.73 -12.47
CA ASP A 269 -34.92 8.35 -12.72
C ASP A 269 -34.01 7.70 -13.79
N MET A 270 -32.87 7.19 -13.34
CA MET A 270 -31.92 6.43 -14.13
C MET A 270 -31.51 5.12 -13.44
N PRO A 271 -31.11 4.08 -14.18
CA PRO A 271 -30.64 2.84 -13.58
C PRO A 271 -29.39 3.08 -12.72
N ALA A 272 -29.47 2.73 -11.43
CA ALA A 272 -28.37 2.86 -10.48
C ALA A 272 -27.99 1.50 -9.88
N ILE A 273 -26.69 1.21 -9.79
CA ILE A 273 -26.16 -0.06 -9.29
C ILE A 273 -25.13 0.23 -8.18
N PRO A 274 -25.41 -0.17 -6.93
CA PRO A 274 -24.38 -0.26 -5.88
C PRO A 274 -23.33 -1.31 -6.25
N ILE A 275 -22.06 -0.92 -6.20
CA ILE A 275 -20.91 -1.80 -6.40
C ILE A 275 -20.02 -1.68 -5.17
N VAL A 276 -19.90 -2.76 -4.40
CA VAL A 276 -18.87 -2.89 -3.37
C VAL A 276 -17.75 -3.73 -3.93
N LEU A 277 -16.58 -3.11 -4.08
CA LEU A 277 -15.33 -3.79 -4.36
C LEU A 277 -14.72 -4.26 -3.04
N SER A 278 -14.15 -5.46 -3.01
CA SER A 278 -13.46 -5.96 -1.82
C SER A 278 -12.33 -6.92 -2.15
N ASP A 279 -11.43 -7.09 -1.18
CA ASP A 279 -10.34 -8.05 -1.19
C ASP A 279 -10.63 -9.23 -0.25
N TRP A 280 -10.11 -10.41 -0.59
CA TRP A 280 -10.31 -11.62 0.20
C TRP A 280 -9.03 -12.45 0.29
N THR A 281 -8.69 -12.86 1.52
CA THR A 281 -7.66 -13.86 1.77
C THR A 281 -8.17 -15.03 2.61
N ASP A 282 -7.64 -16.22 2.32
CA ASP A 282 -7.87 -17.44 3.11
C ASP A 282 -7.14 -17.42 4.48
N MET A 283 -6.26 -16.45 4.71
CA MET A 283 -5.49 -16.30 5.95
C MET A 283 -6.33 -15.63 7.03
N ASN A 284 -6.14 -16.03 8.30
CA ASN A 284 -6.78 -15.32 9.41
C ASN A 284 -6.23 -13.88 9.48
N PRO A 285 -7.07 -12.82 9.53
CA PRO A 285 -6.57 -11.44 9.52
C PRO A 285 -5.60 -11.09 10.66
N LYS A 286 -5.71 -11.76 11.83
CA LYS A 286 -4.73 -11.61 12.93
C LYS A 286 -3.36 -12.20 12.56
N GLU A 287 -3.36 -13.25 11.75
CA GLU A 287 -2.15 -13.88 11.21
C GLU A 287 -1.54 -13.04 10.08
N VAL A 288 -2.36 -12.38 9.26
CA VAL A 288 -1.91 -11.38 8.27
C VAL A 288 -1.18 -10.24 8.99
N TYR A 289 -1.84 -9.59 9.95
CA TYR A 289 -1.24 -8.50 10.73
C TYR A 289 0.07 -8.92 11.43
N ARG A 290 0.09 -10.11 12.03
CA ARG A 290 1.28 -10.67 12.69
C ARG A 290 2.42 -10.95 11.69
N SER A 291 2.10 -11.48 10.50
CA SER A 291 3.05 -11.72 9.40
C SER A 291 3.72 -10.44 8.92
N LEU A 292 2.93 -9.37 8.78
CA LEU A 292 3.42 -8.04 8.44
C LEU A 292 4.35 -7.49 9.53
N ARG A 293 3.97 -7.60 10.82
CA ARG A 293 4.78 -7.13 11.96
C ARG A 293 6.08 -7.91 12.19
N SER A 294 6.18 -9.12 11.65
CA SER A 294 7.41 -9.93 11.57
C SER A 294 8.19 -9.77 10.26
N ALA A 295 7.73 -8.91 9.34
CA ALA A 295 8.31 -8.69 8.02
C ALA A 295 8.62 -9.99 7.25
N ASN A 296 7.66 -10.93 7.21
CA ASN A 296 7.87 -12.15 6.44
C ASN A 296 7.65 -11.92 4.93
N ASP A 297 8.53 -12.49 4.11
CA ASP A 297 8.51 -12.32 2.66
C ASP A 297 7.35 -13.06 1.94
N TRP A 298 6.44 -13.71 2.69
CA TRP A 298 5.48 -14.63 2.10
C TRP A 298 4.51 -13.95 1.12
N PHE A 299 4.01 -12.76 1.47
CA PHE A 299 3.15 -11.97 0.56
C PHE A 299 3.92 -11.50 -0.68
N ALA A 300 5.16 -11.04 -0.53
CA ALA A 300 6.02 -10.68 -1.66
C ALA A 300 6.32 -11.90 -2.57
N ILE A 301 6.47 -13.10 -1.99
CA ILE A 301 6.61 -14.36 -2.76
C ILE A 301 5.32 -14.69 -3.53
N GLN A 302 4.15 -14.57 -2.90
CA GLN A 302 2.86 -14.86 -3.55
C GLN A 302 2.58 -13.92 -4.73
N LYS A 303 2.87 -12.62 -4.58
CA LYS A 303 2.69 -11.61 -5.65
C LYS A 303 3.79 -11.62 -6.72
N GLY A 304 4.93 -12.25 -6.44
CA GLY A 304 6.12 -12.20 -7.29
C GLY A 304 6.89 -10.88 -7.19
N ALA A 305 6.76 -10.17 -6.06
CA ALA A 305 7.38 -8.88 -5.77
C ALA A 305 8.71 -8.98 -5.00
N THR A 306 9.28 -10.18 -4.77
CA THR A 306 10.49 -10.37 -3.92
C THR A 306 11.73 -9.54 -4.34
N GLN A 307 11.89 -9.18 -5.62
CA GLN A 307 13.01 -8.36 -6.12
C GLN A 307 14.38 -8.95 -5.72
N SER A 308 14.59 -10.22 -6.07
CA SER A 308 15.76 -11.00 -5.67
C SER A 308 17.03 -10.65 -6.46
N TYR A 309 18.21 -10.99 -5.93
CA TYR A 309 19.49 -10.77 -6.60
C TYR A 309 19.60 -11.51 -7.94
N ALA A 310 19.15 -12.77 -8.03
CA ALA A 310 19.13 -13.51 -9.29
C ALA A 310 18.23 -12.84 -10.35
N GLU A 311 17.09 -12.28 -9.93
CA GLU A 311 16.19 -11.55 -10.83
C GLU A 311 16.81 -10.21 -11.27
N ALA A 312 17.42 -9.48 -10.34
CA ALA A 312 18.12 -8.23 -10.62
C ALA A 312 19.28 -8.44 -11.61
N ILE A 313 20.05 -9.53 -11.47
CA ILE A 313 21.11 -9.89 -12.43
C ILE A 313 20.50 -10.24 -13.78
N LYS A 314 19.48 -11.12 -13.82
CA LYS A 314 18.82 -11.55 -15.07
C LYS A 314 18.23 -10.38 -15.87
N LYS A 315 17.69 -9.36 -15.18
CA LYS A 315 17.09 -8.16 -15.78
C LYS A 315 18.07 -6.97 -15.92
N GLY A 316 19.36 -7.11 -15.58
CA GLY A 316 20.35 -6.04 -15.70
C GLY A 316 20.29 -4.92 -14.63
N HIS A 317 19.51 -5.10 -13.56
CA HIS A 317 19.29 -4.13 -12.48
C HIS A 317 20.12 -4.39 -11.21
N PHE A 318 21.20 -5.18 -11.27
CA PHE A 318 22.04 -5.50 -10.10
C PHE A 318 22.50 -4.26 -9.32
N GLY A 319 22.97 -3.21 -10.00
CA GLY A 319 23.39 -1.96 -9.37
C GLY A 319 22.24 -1.20 -8.68
N THR A 320 21.01 -1.31 -9.22
CA THR A 320 19.81 -0.72 -8.60
C THR A 320 19.48 -1.45 -7.29
N LYS A 321 19.47 -2.79 -7.32
CA LYS A 321 19.26 -3.63 -6.15
C LYS A 321 20.30 -3.38 -5.04
N LEU A 322 21.57 -3.23 -5.43
CA LEU A 322 22.66 -2.92 -4.49
C LEU A 322 22.50 -1.53 -3.85
N LYS A 323 22.17 -0.51 -4.64
CA LYS A 323 21.92 0.87 -4.14
C LYS A 323 20.72 0.92 -3.18
N ASN A 324 19.67 0.13 -3.46
CA ASN A 324 18.48 0.01 -2.64
C ASN A 324 18.81 -0.55 -1.24
N GLU A 325 19.47 -1.71 -1.18
CA GLU A 325 19.87 -2.29 0.11
C GLU A 325 20.92 -1.42 0.83
N TRP A 326 21.83 -0.74 0.10
CA TRP A 326 22.74 0.24 0.68
C TRP A 326 21.99 1.37 1.41
N LYS A 327 20.90 1.87 0.83
CA LYS A 327 19.99 2.85 1.45
C LYS A 327 19.11 2.29 2.57
N ARG A 328 19.23 1.00 2.89
CA ARG A 328 18.39 0.23 3.83
C ARG A 328 16.93 0.09 3.40
N MET A 329 16.69 0.13 2.09
CA MET A 329 15.38 -0.11 1.51
C MET A 329 15.15 -1.62 1.33
N THR A 330 13.96 -2.07 1.69
CA THR A 330 13.46 -3.42 1.40
C THR A 330 13.08 -3.55 -0.08
N ALA A 331 12.52 -4.70 -0.48
CA ALA A 331 11.76 -4.79 -1.72
C ALA A 331 10.65 -3.72 -1.74
N MET A 332 10.44 -3.07 -2.89
CA MET A 332 9.39 -2.08 -3.11
C MET A 332 8.06 -2.77 -3.41
N ASP A 333 7.03 -2.55 -2.62
CA ASP A 333 5.68 -3.08 -2.87
C ASP A 333 4.66 -1.95 -2.79
N VAL A 334 3.58 -2.06 -3.56
CA VAL A 334 2.45 -1.11 -3.55
C VAL A 334 1.31 -1.58 -2.67
N SER A 335 1.27 -2.88 -2.37
CA SER A 335 0.30 -3.53 -1.49
C SER A 335 1.06 -4.26 -0.39
N ASP A 336 0.52 -4.34 0.82
CA ASP A 336 1.15 -5.11 1.89
C ASP A 336 0.84 -6.61 1.82
N VAL A 337 -0.39 -6.94 1.38
CA VAL A 337 -0.98 -8.26 1.52
C VAL A 337 -1.14 -8.90 0.15
N ALA A 338 -0.93 -10.21 0.06
CA ALA A 338 -1.30 -10.98 -1.12
C ALA A 338 -2.71 -11.56 -0.92
N TYR A 339 -3.69 -11.03 -1.65
CA TYR A 339 -5.05 -11.53 -1.64
C TYR A 339 -5.24 -12.62 -2.69
N GLU A 340 -5.94 -13.69 -2.33
CA GLU A 340 -6.27 -14.77 -3.26
C GLU A 340 -7.38 -14.37 -4.25
N LYS A 341 -8.28 -13.44 -3.84
CA LYS A 341 -9.42 -13.00 -4.64
C LYS A 341 -9.71 -11.51 -4.46
N PHE A 342 -10.22 -10.91 -5.53
CA PHE A 342 -10.88 -9.60 -5.53
C PHE A 342 -12.30 -9.80 -6.03
N LEU A 343 -13.26 -9.10 -5.43
CA LEU A 343 -14.68 -9.36 -5.60
C LEU A 343 -15.46 -8.08 -5.91
N THR A 344 -16.36 -8.16 -6.88
CA THR A 344 -17.40 -7.16 -7.16
C THR A 344 -18.70 -7.70 -6.61
N ASN A 345 -19.29 -7.05 -5.61
CA ASN A 345 -20.53 -7.52 -4.96
C ASN A 345 -20.46 -9.00 -4.51
N GLY A 346 -19.29 -9.43 -4.02
CA GLY A 346 -19.08 -10.80 -3.51
C GLY A 346 -18.86 -11.85 -4.60
N GLN A 347 -18.64 -11.45 -5.85
CA GLN A 347 -18.38 -12.33 -6.99
C GLN A 347 -17.08 -11.97 -7.70
N ASP A 348 -16.34 -12.96 -8.20
CA ASP A 348 -15.21 -12.73 -9.12
C ASP A 348 -15.67 -11.93 -10.36
N MET A 349 -16.85 -12.28 -10.87
CA MET A 349 -17.46 -11.72 -12.06
C MET A 349 -18.98 -11.61 -11.85
N ALA A 350 -19.53 -10.41 -12.05
CA ALA A 350 -20.97 -10.15 -12.05
C ALA A 350 -21.46 -9.77 -13.45
N GLU A 351 -22.74 -10.00 -13.77
CA GLU A 351 -23.33 -9.63 -15.07
C GLU A 351 -24.70 -8.98 -14.90
N GLN A 352 -25.00 -7.98 -15.75
CA GLN A 352 -26.24 -7.22 -15.80
C GLN A 352 -26.72 -7.11 -17.25
N THR A 353 -27.41 -8.16 -17.69
CA THR A 353 -27.76 -8.40 -19.11
C THR A 353 -29.03 -7.69 -19.60
N HIS A 354 -29.62 -6.84 -18.77
CA HIS A 354 -30.87 -6.15 -19.08
C HIS A 354 -30.67 -4.81 -19.82
N PHE A 355 -29.46 -4.26 -19.83
CA PHE A 355 -29.15 -3.02 -20.55
C PHE A 355 -29.01 -3.22 -22.07
N THR A 356 -29.22 -2.13 -22.80
CA THR A 356 -29.29 -2.04 -24.26
C THR A 356 -28.56 -0.80 -24.76
N ALA A 357 -28.32 -0.73 -26.08
CA ALA A 357 -27.64 0.40 -26.70
C ALA A 357 -28.32 1.75 -26.38
N GLY A 358 -27.55 2.73 -25.92
CA GLY A 358 -28.01 4.05 -25.51
C GLY A 358 -28.37 4.18 -24.02
N ASP A 359 -28.45 3.08 -23.26
CA ASP A 359 -28.66 3.16 -21.81
C ASP A 359 -27.47 3.82 -21.11
N VAL A 360 -27.76 4.75 -20.20
CA VAL A 360 -26.78 5.36 -19.29
C VAL A 360 -27.01 4.80 -17.90
N VAL A 361 -25.98 4.19 -17.31
CA VAL A 361 -26.04 3.49 -16.03
C VAL A 361 -25.20 4.22 -15.00
N LYS A 362 -25.78 4.52 -13.84
CA LYS A 362 -25.07 5.09 -12.68
C LYS A 362 -24.48 3.96 -11.83
N LEU A 363 -23.16 3.84 -11.81
CA LEU A 363 -22.44 2.92 -10.94
C LEU A 363 -22.07 3.66 -9.65
N ARG A 364 -22.58 3.20 -8.51
CA ARG A 364 -22.31 3.75 -7.18
C ARG A 364 -21.23 2.89 -6.53
N VAL A 365 -19.96 3.23 -6.78
CA VAL A 365 -18.81 2.40 -6.42
C VAL A 365 -18.33 2.73 -5.02
N VAL A 366 -18.09 1.70 -4.22
CA VAL A 366 -17.51 1.73 -2.88
C VAL A 366 -16.29 0.81 -2.89
N ASN A 367 -15.14 1.27 -2.41
CA ASN A 367 -14.04 0.37 -2.10
C ASN A 367 -14.08 -0.05 -0.63
N GLY A 368 -14.66 -1.22 -0.37
CA GLY A 368 -14.69 -1.88 0.94
C GLY A 368 -13.58 -2.93 1.12
N GLY A 369 -12.48 -2.84 0.36
CA GLY A 369 -11.29 -3.66 0.58
C GLY A 369 -10.49 -3.18 1.79
N ALA A 370 -9.89 -4.13 2.52
CA ALA A 370 -9.16 -3.83 3.76
C ALA A 370 -7.80 -3.13 3.50
N SER A 371 -7.21 -3.32 2.33
CA SER A 371 -6.00 -2.57 1.93
C SER A 371 -5.82 -2.38 0.42
N THR A 372 -6.70 -2.92 -0.42
CA THR A 372 -6.51 -2.91 -1.88
C THR A 372 -7.03 -1.64 -2.53
N TYR A 373 -6.17 -0.98 -3.29
CA TYR A 373 -6.55 0.04 -4.27
C TYR A 373 -6.96 -0.62 -5.59
N PHE A 374 -7.98 -0.10 -6.27
CA PHE A 374 -8.44 -0.62 -7.56
C PHE A 374 -8.36 0.41 -8.68
N TRP A 375 -7.70 0.04 -9.78
CA TRP A 375 -7.83 0.70 -11.08
C TRP A 375 -9.15 0.34 -11.72
N LEU A 376 -9.99 1.34 -11.97
CA LEU A 376 -11.29 1.22 -12.62
C LEU A 376 -11.17 1.63 -14.09
N THR A 377 -11.56 0.73 -14.99
CA THR A 377 -11.62 0.97 -16.44
C THR A 377 -12.93 0.44 -17.02
N TYR A 378 -13.36 0.98 -18.16
CA TYR A 378 -14.57 0.54 -18.85
C TYR A 378 -14.31 0.37 -20.34
N SER A 379 -14.83 -0.70 -20.94
CA SER A 379 -14.56 -1.04 -22.35
C SER A 379 -15.52 -0.43 -23.38
N GLY A 380 -16.59 0.23 -22.94
CA GLY A 380 -17.60 0.79 -23.84
C GLY A 380 -17.36 2.23 -24.25
N SER A 381 -17.19 3.12 -23.27
CA SER A 381 -17.04 4.57 -23.47
C SER A 381 -16.17 5.15 -22.34
N LYS A 382 -15.94 6.47 -22.34
CA LYS A 382 -15.32 7.13 -21.18
C LYS A 382 -16.21 6.98 -19.93
N ILE A 383 -15.59 6.98 -18.77
CA ILE A 383 -16.25 7.02 -17.48
C ILE A 383 -16.50 8.49 -17.15
N THR A 384 -17.75 8.87 -16.85
CA THR A 384 -18.06 10.23 -16.37
C THR A 384 -18.20 10.19 -14.84
N VAL A 385 -17.28 10.82 -14.12
CA VAL A 385 -17.36 10.98 -12.66
C VAL A 385 -18.33 12.11 -12.35
N VAL A 386 -19.34 11.85 -11.51
CA VAL A 386 -20.39 12.84 -11.14
C VAL A 386 -20.53 13.03 -9.62
N GLY A 387 -19.91 12.18 -8.82
CA GLY A 387 -19.79 12.37 -7.38
C GLY A 387 -18.65 11.57 -6.76
N ASN A 388 -18.20 11.99 -5.58
CA ASN A 388 -17.16 11.33 -4.80
C ASN A 388 -17.49 11.41 -3.29
N ASP A 389 -17.21 10.36 -2.52
CA ASP A 389 -17.38 10.33 -1.04
C ASP A 389 -18.76 10.86 -0.57
N GLY A 390 -19.80 10.63 -1.37
CA GLY A 390 -21.16 11.13 -1.15
C GLY A 390 -21.48 12.55 -1.64
N ASN A 391 -20.50 13.32 -2.10
CA ASN A 391 -20.67 14.68 -2.59
C ASN A 391 -20.73 14.76 -4.12
N ASP A 392 -21.52 15.68 -4.67
CA ASP A 392 -21.58 15.96 -6.11
C ASP A 392 -20.32 16.67 -6.62
N VAL A 393 -19.94 16.40 -7.87
CA VAL A 393 -18.97 17.21 -8.64
C VAL A 393 -19.50 17.62 -10.00
N GLU A 394 -18.95 18.69 -10.55
CA GLU A 394 -19.11 18.99 -11.98
C GLU A 394 -18.61 17.78 -12.80
N PRO A 395 -19.37 17.27 -13.80
CA PRO A 395 -19.03 16.02 -14.49
C PRO A 395 -17.64 16.01 -15.14
N VAL A 396 -16.84 14.98 -14.85
CA VAL A 396 -15.49 14.81 -15.39
C VAL A 396 -15.38 13.52 -16.20
N GLU A 397 -15.09 13.62 -17.50
CA GLU A 397 -14.83 12.44 -18.34
C GLU A 397 -13.37 11.97 -18.21
N VAL A 398 -13.19 10.68 -17.90
CA VAL A 398 -11.89 10.01 -17.77
C VAL A 398 -11.88 8.66 -18.47
N ASP A 399 -10.70 8.19 -18.86
CA ASP A 399 -10.51 6.83 -19.39
C ASP A 399 -10.29 5.80 -18.26
N ARG A 400 -9.74 6.26 -17.13
CA ARG A 400 -9.57 5.47 -15.90
C ARG A 400 -9.52 6.33 -14.64
N LEU A 401 -9.75 5.69 -13.51
CA LEU A 401 -9.46 6.23 -12.17
C LEU A 401 -8.87 5.13 -11.27
N ILE A 402 -8.19 5.52 -10.20
CA ILE A 402 -7.88 4.63 -9.08
C ILE A 402 -8.81 4.99 -7.92
N ILE A 403 -9.35 3.98 -7.22
CA ILE A 403 -10.16 4.16 -6.03
C ILE A 403 -9.40 3.58 -4.82
N ALA A 404 -9.15 4.42 -3.83
CA ALA A 404 -8.48 4.01 -2.59
C ALA A 404 -9.44 3.28 -1.65
N PRO A 405 -8.94 2.47 -0.69
CA PRO A 405 -9.76 1.96 0.41
C PRO A 405 -10.61 3.07 1.03
N ALA A 406 -11.89 2.79 1.22
CA ALA A 406 -12.94 3.66 1.75
C ALA A 406 -13.43 4.83 0.89
N GLU A 407 -12.77 5.17 -0.23
CA GLU A 407 -13.36 6.14 -1.17
C GLU A 407 -14.65 5.59 -1.80
N THR A 408 -15.56 6.51 -2.16
CA THR A 408 -16.72 6.19 -3.01
C THR A 408 -16.74 7.09 -4.24
N TYR A 409 -17.25 6.57 -5.36
CA TYR A 409 -17.45 7.35 -6.58
C TYR A 409 -18.79 7.00 -7.24
N ASP A 410 -19.54 8.04 -7.58
CA ASP A 410 -20.70 7.94 -8.46
C ASP A 410 -20.23 8.17 -9.90
N LEU A 411 -20.31 7.13 -10.72
CA LEU A 411 -19.84 7.09 -12.10
C LEU A 411 -21.01 6.89 -13.05
N LEU A 412 -21.02 7.57 -14.20
CA LEU A 412 -21.92 7.25 -15.31
C LEU A 412 -21.15 6.53 -16.41
N VAL A 413 -21.74 5.48 -16.94
CA VAL A 413 -21.25 4.75 -18.11
C VAL A 413 -22.37 4.55 -19.12
N THR A 414 -22.07 4.79 -20.41
CA THR A 414 -23.03 4.60 -21.50
C THR A 414 -22.76 3.28 -22.20
N ILE A 415 -23.81 2.53 -22.53
CA ILE A 415 -23.76 1.32 -23.36
C ILE A 415 -23.79 1.74 -24.84
N PRO A 416 -22.69 1.64 -25.62
CA PRO A 416 -22.66 2.13 -27.00
C PRO A 416 -23.54 1.34 -27.97
N ASP A 417 -23.34 0.02 -28.03
CA ASP A 417 -24.07 -0.90 -28.92
C ASP A 417 -24.77 -2.01 -28.14
N ASN A 418 -25.54 -2.87 -28.83
CA ASN A 418 -26.11 -4.10 -28.27
C ASN A 418 -25.02 -5.19 -28.13
N MET A 419 -24.04 -4.89 -27.29
CA MET A 419 -22.95 -5.76 -26.85
C MET A 419 -22.88 -5.75 -25.32
N GLN A 420 -21.99 -6.56 -24.76
CA GLN A 420 -21.77 -6.66 -23.32
C GLN A 420 -20.38 -6.13 -22.96
N TYR A 421 -20.31 -5.02 -22.23
CA TYR A 421 -19.09 -4.27 -21.93
C TYR A 421 -18.60 -4.56 -20.52
N GLU A 422 -17.28 -4.55 -20.33
CA GLU A 422 -16.60 -4.88 -19.09
C GLU A 422 -16.28 -3.59 -18.33
N PHE A 423 -16.88 -3.41 -17.16
CA PHE A 423 -16.38 -2.53 -16.12
C PHE A 423 -15.42 -3.35 -15.26
N LEU A 424 -14.14 -2.98 -15.28
CA LEU A 424 -13.04 -3.76 -14.75
C LEU A 424 -12.41 -3.06 -13.56
N ALA A 425 -12.31 -3.75 -12.43
CA ALA A 425 -11.50 -3.35 -11.30
C ALA A 425 -10.23 -4.24 -11.26
N THR A 426 -9.06 -3.61 -11.39
CA THR A 426 -7.74 -4.26 -11.32
C THR A 426 -7.02 -3.81 -10.06
N ALA A 427 -6.53 -4.74 -9.24
CA ALA A 427 -5.77 -4.36 -8.05
C ALA A 427 -4.51 -3.56 -8.43
N GLU A 428 -4.08 -2.63 -7.56
CA GLU A 428 -2.93 -1.75 -7.82
C GLU A 428 -1.62 -2.51 -8.06
N ASP A 429 -1.41 -3.65 -7.39
CA ASP A 429 -0.28 -4.55 -7.61
C ASP A 429 -0.35 -5.34 -8.95
N ARG A 430 -1.48 -5.23 -9.64
CA ARG A 430 -1.81 -5.86 -10.93
C ARG A 430 -1.72 -7.38 -10.91
N THR A 431 -1.90 -7.99 -9.73
CA THR A 431 -1.84 -9.44 -9.56
C THR A 431 -3.10 -10.14 -10.06
N ASN A 432 -4.28 -9.55 -9.85
CA ASN A 432 -5.58 -10.10 -10.24
C ASN A 432 -6.65 -8.98 -10.35
N THR A 433 -7.87 -9.35 -10.75
CA THR A 433 -8.96 -8.43 -11.13
C THR A 433 -10.34 -8.97 -10.77
N THR A 434 -11.35 -8.11 -10.73
CA THR A 434 -12.78 -8.48 -10.75
C THR A 434 -13.54 -7.65 -11.80
N SER A 435 -14.69 -8.15 -12.28
CA SER A 435 -15.38 -7.57 -13.44
C SER A 435 -16.90 -7.53 -13.27
N LEU A 436 -17.50 -6.40 -13.64
CA LEU A 436 -18.94 -6.25 -13.84
C LEU A 436 -19.22 -6.11 -15.35
N TRP A 437 -20.03 -7.01 -15.89
CA TRP A 437 -20.44 -6.98 -17.29
C TRP A 437 -21.79 -6.30 -17.46
N LEU A 438 -21.86 -5.26 -18.30
CA LEU A 438 -23.06 -4.46 -18.54
C LEU A 438 -23.56 -4.64 -19.98
N GLY A 439 -24.86 -4.89 -20.16
CA GLY A 439 -25.46 -5.10 -21.48
C GLY A 439 -25.45 -6.56 -21.92
N ARG A 440 -25.74 -6.81 -23.20
CA ARG A 440 -26.01 -8.15 -23.75
C ARG A 440 -25.45 -8.28 -25.16
N GLY A 441 -24.87 -9.43 -25.48
CA GLY A 441 -24.32 -9.72 -26.81
C GLY A 441 -22.86 -10.17 -26.74
N MET A 442 -22.05 -9.71 -27.69
CA MET A 442 -20.61 -10.01 -27.72
C MET A 442 -19.89 -9.36 -26.53
N LYS A 443 -18.99 -10.09 -25.86
CA LYS A 443 -18.21 -9.56 -24.73
C LYS A 443 -17.05 -8.69 -25.20
N MET A 444 -17.15 -7.39 -24.94
CA MET A 444 -16.11 -6.39 -25.17
C MET A 444 -15.26 -6.26 -23.91
N LYS A 445 -14.05 -6.82 -23.92
CA LYS A 445 -13.12 -6.80 -22.78
C LYS A 445 -12.46 -5.43 -22.61
N ALA A 446 -12.23 -5.03 -21.37
CA ALA A 446 -11.38 -3.90 -21.04
C ALA A 446 -9.90 -4.30 -21.16
N GLN A 447 -9.05 -3.34 -21.51
CA GLN A 447 -7.60 -3.56 -21.57
C GLN A 447 -7.06 -3.88 -20.17
N ARG A 448 -6.32 -4.98 -20.04
CA ARG A 448 -5.70 -5.38 -18.77
C ARG A 448 -4.36 -4.69 -18.61
N LEU A 449 -4.06 -4.23 -17.39
CA LEU A 449 -2.78 -3.57 -17.09
C LEU A 449 -1.65 -4.61 -16.99
N GLY A 450 -0.53 -4.35 -17.66
CA GLY A 450 0.67 -5.18 -17.56
C GLY A 450 1.34 -5.10 -16.17
N LYS A 451 2.04 -6.17 -15.77
CA LYS A 451 2.67 -6.30 -14.43
C LYS A 451 3.60 -5.13 -14.09
N LEU A 452 3.65 -4.77 -12.81
CA LEU A 452 4.51 -3.70 -12.31
C LEU A 452 6.00 -3.99 -12.56
N LYS A 453 6.72 -2.98 -13.06
CA LYS A 453 8.16 -3.03 -13.33
C LYS A 453 8.96 -2.66 -12.09
N TYR A 454 8.93 -3.52 -11.07
CA TYR A 454 9.49 -3.23 -9.74
C TYR A 454 10.91 -2.64 -9.71
N PHE A 455 11.82 -3.08 -10.60
CA PHE A 455 13.18 -2.53 -10.64
C PHE A 455 13.30 -1.12 -11.23
N GLU A 456 12.35 -0.68 -12.05
CA GLU A 456 12.30 0.69 -12.57
C GLU A 456 11.83 1.64 -11.47
N GLY A 457 10.76 1.27 -10.75
CA GLY A 457 10.32 1.98 -9.54
C GLY A 457 11.40 2.02 -8.46
N MET A 458 12.09 0.90 -8.22
CA MET A 458 13.25 0.84 -7.33
C MET A 458 14.37 1.78 -7.77
N LYS A 459 14.61 1.96 -9.08
CA LYS A 459 15.63 2.90 -9.60
C LYS A 459 15.24 4.35 -9.32
N MET A 460 13.98 4.70 -9.56
CA MET A 460 13.43 6.03 -9.27
C MET A 460 13.46 6.35 -7.77
N MET A 461 12.96 5.45 -6.93
CA MET A 461 12.97 5.61 -5.46
C MET A 461 14.40 5.67 -4.89
N ASN A 462 15.36 4.98 -5.52
CA ASN A 462 16.78 5.10 -5.21
C ASN A 462 17.37 6.49 -5.47
N ASP A 463 16.72 7.36 -6.24
CA ASP A 463 17.15 8.75 -6.44
C ASP A 463 16.43 9.71 -5.48
N MET A 464 15.27 9.31 -4.95
CA MET A 464 14.44 10.11 -4.03
C MET A 464 14.71 9.86 -2.54
N MET A 465 15.00 8.62 -2.10
CA MET A 465 15.15 8.34 -0.66
C MET A 465 16.56 8.66 -0.15
N LYS A 466 16.68 9.39 0.96
CA LYS A 466 17.96 9.74 1.61
C LYS A 466 18.49 8.60 2.48
N MET A 467 19.79 8.66 2.82
CA MET A 467 20.45 7.66 3.69
C MET A 467 19.93 7.62 5.14
N ASN A 468 19.16 8.61 5.57
CA ASN A 468 18.45 8.65 6.85
C ASN A 468 16.98 8.17 6.75
N GLY A 469 16.55 7.78 5.54
CA GLY A 469 15.21 7.30 5.23
C GLY A 469 14.19 8.38 4.85
N ASP A 470 14.55 9.66 4.86
CA ASP A 470 13.65 10.72 4.38
C ASP A 470 13.51 10.70 2.87
N MET A 471 12.31 10.96 2.37
CA MET A 471 12.03 11.19 0.97
C MET A 471 12.40 12.62 0.56
N GLU A 472 13.14 12.76 -0.54
CA GLU A 472 13.49 14.03 -1.16
C GLU A 472 12.49 14.35 -2.29
N PRO A 473 11.72 15.45 -2.20
CA PRO A 473 10.88 15.87 -3.33
C PRO A 473 11.76 16.27 -4.52
N MET A 474 11.34 15.92 -5.73
CA MET A 474 12.09 16.07 -6.98
C MET A 474 12.21 17.52 -7.50
N GLY A 475 12.19 18.51 -6.61
CA GLY A 475 12.16 19.94 -6.97
C GLY A 475 10.83 20.40 -7.57
N MET A 476 9.80 19.54 -7.55
CA MET A 476 8.42 19.86 -7.93
C MET A 476 7.51 19.67 -6.72
N GLU A 477 6.55 20.58 -6.51
CA GLU A 477 5.51 20.43 -5.49
C GLU A 477 4.46 19.45 -5.99
N MET A 478 4.42 18.25 -5.41
CA MET A 478 3.41 17.23 -5.72
C MET A 478 2.21 17.42 -4.79
N SER A 479 1.01 17.53 -5.36
CA SER A 479 -0.27 17.63 -4.64
C SER A 479 -1.43 17.19 -5.53
N ASN A 480 -2.55 16.84 -4.89
CA ASN A 480 -3.85 16.57 -5.51
C ASN A 480 -3.81 15.49 -6.61
N GLN A 481 -2.91 14.52 -6.48
CA GLN A 481 -2.67 13.40 -7.40
C GLN A 481 -2.32 13.83 -8.84
N GLN A 482 -1.85 15.06 -9.04
CA GLN A 482 -1.61 15.61 -10.39
C GLN A 482 -0.51 14.89 -11.18
N MET A 483 0.37 14.18 -10.49
CA MET A 483 1.30 13.22 -11.09
C MET A 483 0.97 11.83 -10.53
N ASP A 484 0.42 10.95 -11.37
CA ASP A 484 0.13 9.57 -10.99
C ASP A 484 1.44 8.81 -10.75
N MET A 485 1.85 8.76 -9.49
CA MET A 485 3.08 8.10 -9.06
C MET A 485 3.14 6.62 -9.44
N ASN A 486 2.02 5.95 -9.73
CA ASN A 486 2.05 4.58 -10.22
C ASN A 486 2.52 4.52 -11.67
N SER A 487 2.04 5.44 -12.52
CA SER A 487 2.51 5.57 -13.91
C SER A 487 3.96 6.06 -13.99
N VAL A 488 4.40 6.91 -13.05
CA VAL A 488 5.79 7.39 -13.02
C VAL A 488 6.75 6.32 -12.46
N MET A 489 6.40 5.63 -11.37
CA MET A 489 7.24 4.57 -10.79
C MET A 489 7.18 3.23 -11.55
N TYR A 490 6.07 2.91 -12.22
CA TYR A 490 5.87 1.64 -12.90
C TYR A 490 5.36 1.86 -14.35
N PRO A 491 6.22 2.39 -15.24
CA PRO A 491 5.78 2.90 -16.54
C PRO A 491 5.23 1.81 -17.44
N GLU A 492 4.01 2.07 -17.92
CA GLU A 492 3.26 1.22 -18.83
C GLU A 492 3.83 1.33 -20.25
N SER A 493 4.52 0.29 -20.71
CA SER A 493 4.96 0.20 -22.11
C SER A 493 3.85 -0.38 -22.98
N ALA A 494 3.59 0.24 -24.13
CA ALA A 494 2.54 -0.17 -25.07
C ALA A 494 2.85 -1.46 -25.86
N GLU A 495 4.05 -2.04 -25.71
CA GLU A 495 4.51 -3.20 -26.48
C GLU A 495 5.09 -4.26 -25.54
N GLU A 496 4.32 -5.32 -25.23
CA GLU A 496 4.83 -6.63 -24.76
C GLU A 496 3.71 -7.71 -24.69
N ASP A 497 2.93 -7.93 -25.77
CA ASP A 497 2.01 -9.08 -25.83
C ASP A 497 1.91 -9.73 -27.23
N HIS A 498 3.08 -10.03 -27.82
CA HIS A 498 3.20 -10.86 -29.03
C HIS A 498 4.28 -11.94 -28.85
N SER A 499 3.99 -12.96 -28.06
CA SER A 499 4.66 -14.26 -28.20
C SER A 499 3.73 -15.43 -27.86
N MET A 500 3.45 -16.26 -28.87
CA MET A 500 3.21 -17.73 -28.81
C MET A 500 2.49 -18.21 -30.07
N HIS A 501 3.23 -18.35 -31.18
CA HIS A 501 2.99 -19.39 -32.20
C HIS A 501 4.28 -19.60 -33.00
N GLU A 502 5.13 -20.50 -32.52
CA GLU A 502 6.19 -21.07 -33.36
C GLU A 502 5.57 -22.08 -34.33
N GLU A 503 5.72 -21.86 -35.64
CA GLU A 503 5.79 -22.96 -36.61
C GLU A 503 7.12 -22.89 -37.37
N LYS A 504 7.73 -24.06 -37.53
CA LYS A 504 9.08 -24.23 -38.08
C LYS A 504 9.08 -24.17 -39.60
N SER A 505 10.04 -23.46 -40.17
CA SER A 505 10.59 -23.80 -41.50
C SER A 505 12.09 -23.51 -41.56
N THR A 506 12.78 -24.08 -42.55
CA THR A 506 14.16 -24.57 -42.40
C THR A 506 15.22 -23.89 -43.27
N ALA A 507 16.39 -23.63 -42.65
CA ALA A 507 17.75 -23.64 -43.23
C ALA A 507 18.15 -22.54 -44.25
N PRO A 508 19.47 -22.34 -44.53
CA PRO A 508 20.67 -22.59 -43.71
C PRO A 508 21.58 -21.34 -43.55
N ALA A 509 22.68 -21.50 -42.80
CA ALA A 509 23.65 -20.45 -42.49
C ALA A 509 24.62 -20.09 -43.62
N ILE A 510 25.22 -18.90 -43.54
CA ILE A 510 26.51 -18.56 -44.17
C ILE A 510 27.43 -17.98 -43.09
N ASP A 511 28.61 -18.59 -42.94
CA ASP A 511 29.71 -18.14 -42.09
C ASP A 511 30.59 -17.11 -42.82
N SER A 512 31.09 -16.11 -42.10
CA SER A 512 32.47 -15.63 -42.29
C SER A 512 32.95 -14.78 -41.13
N SER A 513 33.81 -15.38 -40.33
CA SER A 513 34.67 -14.71 -39.35
C SER A 513 35.47 -13.50 -39.89
N MET A 514 35.71 -12.49 -39.04
CA MET A 514 37.05 -11.87 -38.91
C MET A 514 37.21 -11.21 -37.53
N LYS A 515 38.43 -11.30 -36.97
CA LYS A 515 38.76 -10.92 -35.59
C LYS A 515 39.90 -9.88 -35.56
N ILE A 516 39.80 -8.97 -34.60
CA ILE A 516 40.91 -8.20 -33.98
C ILE A 516 41.57 -7.08 -34.81
N LYS A 517 41.37 -5.83 -34.34
CA LYS A 517 42.48 -5.04 -33.75
C LYS A 517 41.95 -4.00 -32.77
N GLN A 518 42.23 -4.20 -31.48
CA GLN A 518 42.12 -3.14 -30.47
C GLN A 518 43.31 -2.18 -30.59
N LYS A 519 43.05 -0.89 -30.36
CA LYS A 519 43.97 0.03 -29.68
C LYS A 519 43.13 0.99 -28.84
N GLU A 520 43.51 1.13 -27.58
CA GLU A 520 42.88 2.03 -26.61
C GLU A 520 43.41 3.47 -26.80
N ALA A 521 42.55 4.46 -26.59
CA ALA A 521 42.93 5.80 -26.13
C ALA A 521 41.68 6.58 -25.63
N ASP A 522 41.75 6.96 -24.36
CA ASP A 522 41.09 8.07 -23.65
C ASP A 522 39.62 8.46 -23.91
N THR A 523 38.85 8.27 -22.85
CA THR A 523 37.62 8.98 -22.50
C THR A 523 37.79 10.51 -22.50
N THR A 524 36.93 11.25 -23.21
CA THR A 524 36.35 12.54 -22.76
C THR A 524 35.32 13.08 -23.75
N SER A 525 34.03 13.10 -23.36
CA SER A 525 33.04 14.17 -23.70
C SER A 525 31.60 13.80 -23.32
N HIS A 526 31.22 14.01 -22.07
CA HIS A 526 29.81 14.24 -21.74
C HIS A 526 29.47 15.70 -22.05
N GLN A 527 28.93 15.97 -23.25
CA GLN A 527 28.18 17.21 -23.49
C GLN A 527 26.72 16.97 -23.13
N GLY A 528 26.22 17.77 -22.19
CA GLY A 528 24.83 17.68 -21.74
C GLY A 528 23.87 18.23 -22.79
N HIS A 529 22.79 17.49 -23.03
CA HIS A 529 21.63 18.04 -23.73
C HIS A 529 20.86 18.94 -22.77
N ASN A 530 20.97 20.26 -22.97
CA ASN A 530 19.96 21.19 -22.49
C ASN A 530 18.63 20.84 -23.17
N MET A 531 17.64 20.38 -22.39
CA MET A 531 16.25 20.42 -22.82
C MET A 531 15.76 21.87 -22.70
N PRO A 532 15.30 22.51 -23.78
CA PRO A 532 14.63 23.81 -23.68
C PRO A 532 13.34 23.67 -22.88
N GLY A 533 12.96 24.73 -22.16
CA GLY A 533 11.70 24.72 -21.41
C GLY A 533 10.50 24.54 -22.33
N HIS A 534 9.70 23.51 -22.06
CA HIS A 534 8.32 23.42 -22.54
C HIS A 534 7.41 24.08 -21.52
N ASP A 535 6.57 25.02 -21.97
CA ASP A 535 5.44 25.50 -21.18
C ASP A 535 4.52 24.31 -20.86
N MET A 536 4.43 23.94 -19.58
CA MET A 536 3.48 22.94 -19.07
C MET A 536 2.09 23.59 -18.86
N GLN A 537 1.62 24.30 -19.87
CA GLN A 537 0.23 24.73 -19.99
C GLN A 537 -0.29 24.22 -21.33
N ASN A 538 -1.34 23.39 -21.25
CA ASN A 538 -2.08 22.85 -22.38
C ASN A 538 -1.41 21.69 -23.17
N MET A 539 -1.11 20.56 -22.50
CA MET A 539 -1.11 19.25 -23.18
C MET A 539 -2.54 18.78 -23.44
N GLY A 540 -3.23 19.54 -24.29
CA GLY A 540 -4.57 19.27 -24.79
C GLY A 540 -4.50 18.89 -26.26
N GLY A 541 -4.16 17.63 -26.55
CA GLY A 541 -4.31 17.01 -27.86
C GLY A 541 -3.06 17.03 -28.78
N SER A 542 -2.46 15.85 -28.97
CA SER A 542 -2.44 15.16 -30.27
C SER A 542 -1.62 13.86 -30.30
N ASN A 543 -1.92 12.91 -29.39
CA ASN A 543 -1.63 11.47 -29.54
C ASN A 543 -2.26 10.65 -28.40
N GLY A 544 -3.59 10.45 -28.44
CA GLY A 544 -4.30 9.39 -27.68
C GLY A 544 -3.94 9.18 -26.20
N GLU A 545 -3.63 10.24 -25.46
CA GLU A 545 -3.11 10.14 -24.09
C GLU A 545 -4.24 9.80 -23.09
N ILE A 546 -4.01 8.79 -22.23
CA ILE A 546 -5.01 8.25 -21.31
C ILE A 546 -5.33 9.27 -20.21
N VAL A 547 -6.58 9.75 -20.16
CA VAL A 547 -7.03 10.66 -19.11
C VAL A 547 -7.29 9.86 -17.82
N THR A 548 -6.43 10.04 -16.83
CA THR A 548 -6.57 9.48 -15.49
C THR A 548 -7.10 10.52 -14.52
N LEU A 549 -8.12 10.18 -13.73
CA LEU A 549 -8.67 11.08 -12.70
C LEU A 549 -7.60 11.47 -11.67
N ASN A 550 -7.60 12.74 -11.26
CA ASN A 550 -6.88 13.24 -10.09
C ASN A 550 -7.74 14.28 -9.35
N TYR A 551 -7.43 14.54 -8.08
CA TYR A 551 -8.19 15.49 -7.25
C TYR A 551 -8.14 16.93 -7.79
N GLY A 552 -7.15 17.29 -8.60
CA GLY A 552 -7.14 18.58 -9.30
C GLY A 552 -8.25 18.75 -10.35
N MET A 553 -8.80 17.65 -10.88
CA MET A 553 -9.90 17.68 -11.85
C MET A 553 -11.27 17.83 -11.18
N LEU A 554 -11.43 17.31 -9.96
CA LEU A 554 -12.68 17.37 -9.20
C LEU A 554 -13.01 18.80 -8.77
N ARG A 555 -14.27 19.20 -8.95
CA ARG A 555 -14.78 20.55 -8.69
C ARG A 555 -16.19 20.44 -8.13
N ALA A 556 -16.45 21.08 -6.99
CA ALA A 556 -17.80 21.13 -6.42
C ALA A 556 -18.70 22.04 -7.29
N PRO A 557 -19.96 21.66 -7.58
CA PRO A 557 -20.87 22.49 -8.38
C PRO A 557 -21.20 23.82 -7.69
N GLU A 558 -21.24 23.81 -6.36
CA GLU A 558 -21.50 24.98 -5.53
C GLU A 558 -20.24 25.50 -4.83
N LYS A 559 -20.28 26.74 -4.32
CA LYS A 559 -19.19 27.29 -3.52
C LYS A 559 -19.11 26.58 -2.17
N THR A 560 -18.01 25.92 -1.90
CA THR A 560 -17.79 25.12 -0.69
C THR A 560 -16.99 25.88 0.38
N THR A 561 -16.72 27.19 0.20
CA THR A 561 -15.87 27.98 1.12
C THR A 561 -16.39 28.03 2.54
N LEU A 562 -15.50 27.82 3.52
CA LEU A 562 -15.83 27.91 4.94
C LEU A 562 -16.20 29.35 5.33
N LYS A 563 -17.12 29.50 6.30
CA LYS A 563 -17.46 30.80 6.88
C LYS A 563 -16.23 31.41 7.57
N PRO A 564 -16.05 32.75 7.57
CA PRO A 564 -14.96 33.38 8.30
C PRO A 564 -14.98 33.01 9.79
N GLY A 565 -13.85 32.56 10.30
CA GLY A 565 -13.66 32.11 11.69
C GLY A 565 -12.17 32.01 12.03
N PRO A 566 -11.81 31.74 13.30
CA PRO A 566 -10.41 31.57 13.70
C PRO A 566 -9.78 30.37 12.97
N GLU A 567 -8.66 30.58 12.29
CA GLU A 567 -7.95 29.48 11.60
C GLU A 567 -7.04 28.73 12.57
N LYS A 568 -7.07 27.39 12.48
CA LYS A 568 -6.15 26.50 13.17
C LYS A 568 -5.41 25.63 12.16
N VAL A 569 -4.13 25.91 11.94
CA VAL A 569 -3.27 25.12 11.06
C VAL A 569 -2.59 23.99 11.82
N LEU A 570 -2.70 22.78 11.29
CA LEU A 570 -2.02 21.58 11.73
C LEU A 570 -1.15 21.06 10.58
N ARG A 571 0.02 20.52 10.92
CA ARG A 571 0.96 19.93 9.97
C ARG A 571 1.30 18.53 10.45
N PHE A 572 1.18 17.54 9.58
CA PHE A 572 1.51 16.16 9.86
C PHE A 572 2.51 15.59 8.86
N GLU A 573 3.49 14.86 9.36
CA GLU A 573 4.38 14.02 8.55
C GLU A 573 3.90 12.57 8.63
N LEU A 574 3.37 12.01 7.53
CA LEU A 574 3.04 10.59 7.48
C LEU A 574 4.33 9.79 7.32
N THR A 575 4.59 8.85 8.23
CA THR A 575 5.82 8.05 8.22
C THR A 575 5.52 6.58 8.49
N GLY A 576 6.31 5.71 7.86
CA GLY A 576 6.17 4.26 7.96
C GLY A 576 7.50 3.56 8.17
N ASN A 577 7.44 2.38 8.77
CA ASN A 577 8.55 1.45 8.89
C ASN A 577 8.08 0.08 8.42
N MET A 578 8.51 -0.35 7.23
CA MET A 578 8.09 -1.63 6.64
C MET A 578 8.62 -2.84 7.44
N ASN A 579 9.90 -2.83 7.83
CA ASN A 579 10.54 -3.92 8.58
C ASN A 579 9.87 -4.24 9.92
N ARG A 580 9.26 -3.23 10.56
CA ARG A 580 8.55 -3.41 11.84
C ARG A 580 7.04 -3.28 11.70
N TYR A 581 6.56 -2.92 10.50
CA TYR A 581 5.19 -2.56 10.18
C TYR A 581 4.59 -1.58 11.20
N VAL A 582 5.29 -0.47 11.44
CA VAL A 582 4.80 0.65 12.27
C VAL A 582 4.39 1.79 11.34
N TRP A 583 3.19 2.33 11.52
CA TRP A 583 2.66 3.42 10.71
C TRP A 583 2.19 4.55 11.62
N THR A 584 2.60 5.79 11.33
CA THR A 584 2.43 6.92 12.25
C THR A 584 2.27 8.26 11.55
N LEU A 585 1.68 9.22 12.26
CA LEU A 585 1.84 10.64 11.98
C LEU A 585 2.92 11.18 12.95
N ASP A 586 3.82 12.04 12.51
CA ASP A 586 4.89 12.68 13.32
C ASP A 586 5.73 11.69 14.17
N ASN A 587 6.00 10.49 13.66
CA ASN A 587 6.65 9.40 14.42
C ASN A 587 5.93 9.03 15.75
N LYS A 588 4.62 9.22 15.84
CA LYS A 588 3.78 8.79 16.97
C LYS A 588 2.58 7.99 16.49
N THR A 589 2.38 6.81 17.05
CA THR A 589 1.12 6.08 16.90
C THR A 589 -0.02 6.80 17.64
N VAL A 590 -1.28 6.39 17.42
CA VAL A 590 -2.44 6.87 18.19
C VAL A 590 -2.13 6.86 19.68
N SER A 591 -1.58 5.76 20.19
CA SER A 591 -1.37 5.54 21.61
C SER A 591 -0.12 6.19 22.24
N GLU A 592 0.71 6.81 21.40
CA GLU A 592 1.83 7.69 21.76
C GLU A 592 1.46 9.20 21.61
N SER A 593 0.23 9.51 21.19
CA SER A 593 -0.26 10.86 20.94
C SER A 593 -1.41 11.25 21.89
N ASP A 594 -1.51 12.55 22.20
CA ASP A 594 -2.67 13.12 22.87
C ASP A 594 -3.78 13.47 21.86
N LYS A 595 -5.02 13.60 22.34
CA LYS A 595 -6.14 14.08 21.51
C LYS A 595 -5.90 15.53 21.08
N ILE A 596 -6.16 15.84 19.81
CA ILE A 596 -6.03 17.17 19.22
C ILE A 596 -7.24 18.01 19.63
N LEU A 597 -7.07 18.89 20.61
CA LEU A 597 -8.12 19.80 21.05
C LEU A 597 -8.45 20.83 19.95
N ILE A 598 -9.71 20.88 19.51
CA ILE A 598 -10.25 21.90 18.58
C ILE A 598 -11.46 22.59 19.21
N LYS A 599 -11.85 23.77 18.71
CA LYS A 599 -12.99 24.53 19.24
C LYS A 599 -14.07 24.70 18.18
N LYS A 600 -15.33 24.64 18.60
CA LYS A 600 -16.46 24.89 17.72
C LYS A 600 -16.38 26.31 17.13
N GLY A 601 -16.45 26.40 15.80
CA GLY A 601 -16.27 27.64 15.03
C GLY A 601 -14.84 27.94 14.56
N GLU A 602 -13.84 27.11 14.88
CA GLU A 602 -12.52 27.16 14.22
C GLU A 602 -12.62 26.59 12.79
N ASN A 603 -11.87 27.18 11.85
CA ASN A 603 -11.59 26.55 10.56
C ASN A 603 -10.28 25.79 10.70
N VAL A 604 -10.34 24.46 10.69
CA VAL A 604 -9.19 23.58 10.91
C VAL A 604 -8.59 23.22 9.55
N LYS A 605 -7.33 23.60 9.34
CA LYS A 605 -6.56 23.32 8.12
C LYS A 605 -5.49 22.29 8.44
N VAL A 606 -5.51 21.15 7.76
CA VAL A 606 -4.60 20.03 7.99
C VAL A 606 -3.75 19.83 6.75
N ILE A 607 -2.45 20.06 6.89
CA ILE A 607 -1.44 19.91 5.83
C ILE A 607 -0.67 18.62 6.10
N MET A 608 -0.67 17.69 5.16
CA MET A 608 -0.08 16.36 5.33
C MET A 608 0.98 16.13 4.27
N PHE A 609 2.22 15.86 4.70
CA PHE A 609 3.30 15.43 3.83
C PHE A 609 3.52 13.92 4.00
N ASN A 610 3.47 13.16 2.91
CA ASN A 610 3.75 11.73 2.94
C ASN A 610 5.25 11.44 2.76
N ASN A 611 5.93 11.24 3.89
CA ASN A 611 7.34 10.86 3.96
C ASN A 611 7.51 9.32 4.04
N SER A 612 6.65 8.58 3.34
CA SER A 612 6.73 7.12 3.20
C SER A 612 6.71 6.71 1.73
N MET A 613 6.96 5.43 1.47
CA MET A 613 7.00 4.85 0.12
C MET A 613 5.63 4.33 -0.36
N MET A 614 4.58 4.47 0.45
CA MET A 614 3.23 3.96 0.17
C MET A 614 2.19 5.08 0.17
N ARG A 615 1.09 4.84 -0.54
CA ARG A 615 -0.13 5.63 -0.46
C ARG A 615 -0.80 5.50 0.91
N HIS A 616 -1.56 6.52 1.33
CA HIS A 616 -2.37 6.49 2.55
C HIS A 616 -3.72 7.21 2.34
N PRO A 617 -4.86 6.50 2.40
CA PRO A 617 -6.18 7.12 2.34
C PRO A 617 -6.55 7.61 3.74
N MET A 618 -6.41 8.91 3.99
CA MET A 618 -6.70 9.51 5.30
C MET A 618 -8.18 9.85 5.41
N HIS A 619 -8.90 9.16 6.30
CA HIS A 619 -10.32 9.37 6.60
C HIS A 619 -10.51 10.22 7.86
N LEU A 620 -11.49 11.15 7.84
CA LEU A 620 -11.98 11.90 9.01
C LEU A 620 -13.44 11.56 9.30
N HIS A 621 -13.72 11.06 10.49
CA HIS A 621 -15.08 10.75 10.92
C HIS A 621 -15.93 12.01 11.12
N GLY A 622 -17.22 11.94 10.78
CA GLY A 622 -18.24 12.95 11.10
C GLY A 622 -18.11 14.29 10.40
N HIS A 623 -17.15 14.46 9.48
CA HIS A 623 -16.92 15.70 8.74
C HIS A 623 -16.55 15.39 7.29
N ASP A 624 -17.15 16.13 6.36
CA ASP A 624 -16.51 16.35 5.07
C ASP A 624 -15.51 17.51 5.19
N PHE A 625 -14.43 17.44 4.42
CA PHE A 625 -13.42 18.46 4.30
C PHE A 625 -13.27 18.89 2.83
N ARG A 626 -12.90 20.14 2.63
CA ARG A 626 -12.46 20.66 1.32
C ARG A 626 -11.05 20.12 1.05
N VAL A 627 -10.84 19.46 -0.08
CA VAL A 627 -9.47 19.15 -0.57
C VAL A 627 -8.97 20.35 -1.37
N LEU A 628 -7.98 21.07 -0.84
CA LEU A 628 -7.53 22.34 -1.42
C LEU A 628 -6.72 22.12 -2.70
N ASN A 629 -7.43 22.31 -3.81
CA ASN A 629 -6.93 22.14 -5.16
C ASN A 629 -7.04 23.46 -5.97
N LYS A 630 -6.75 23.38 -7.28
CA LYS A 630 -6.81 24.52 -8.21
C LYS A 630 -8.21 25.13 -8.45
N GLN A 631 -9.28 24.55 -7.91
CA GLN A 631 -10.67 25.04 -8.06
C GLN A 631 -11.05 26.13 -7.04
N GLY A 632 -10.20 26.39 -6.04
CA GLY A 632 -10.32 27.53 -5.13
C GLY A 632 -11.61 27.53 -4.30
N GLU A 633 -12.54 28.43 -4.61
CA GLU A 633 -13.82 28.53 -3.89
C GLU A 633 -14.69 27.27 -4.06
N ASN A 634 -14.53 26.54 -5.17
CA ASN A 634 -15.25 25.32 -5.52
C ASN A 634 -14.39 24.04 -5.34
N ALA A 635 -13.45 24.05 -4.38
CA ALA A 635 -12.73 22.85 -3.98
C ALA A 635 -13.71 21.70 -3.65
N PRO A 636 -13.45 20.45 -4.08
CA PRO A 636 -14.34 19.33 -3.84
C PRO A 636 -14.41 19.00 -2.33
N LEU A 637 -15.58 18.53 -1.89
CA LEU A 637 -15.76 17.95 -0.57
C LEU A 637 -15.49 16.45 -0.62
N LYS A 638 -14.72 15.96 0.33
CA LYS A 638 -14.35 14.54 0.53
C LYS A 638 -14.35 14.23 2.03
N ASN A 639 -14.47 12.95 2.38
CA ASN A 639 -14.20 12.46 3.74
C ASN A 639 -13.04 11.46 3.77
N VAL A 640 -12.50 11.04 2.61
CA VAL A 640 -11.23 10.30 2.48
C VAL A 640 -10.32 11.05 1.50
N VAL A 641 -9.03 11.17 1.79
CA VAL A 641 -8.03 11.73 0.86
C VAL A 641 -6.83 10.79 0.75
N ASP A 642 -6.57 10.25 -0.44
CA ASP A 642 -5.39 9.43 -0.71
C ASP A 642 -4.18 10.29 -1.09
N ILE A 643 -3.13 10.17 -0.27
CA ILE A 643 -1.92 10.99 -0.35
C ILE A 643 -0.78 10.12 -0.87
N LEU A 644 -0.27 10.43 -2.06
CA LEU A 644 0.79 9.67 -2.73
C LEU A 644 2.15 9.81 -2.01
N PRO A 645 3.11 8.89 -2.23
CA PRO A 645 4.49 9.07 -1.77
C PRO A 645 5.08 10.42 -2.20
N MET A 646 5.71 11.15 -1.26
CA MET A 646 6.24 12.52 -1.43
C MET A 646 5.20 13.63 -1.68
N GLU A 647 3.91 13.32 -1.67
CA GLU A 647 2.85 14.31 -1.87
C GLU A 647 2.64 15.18 -0.63
N THR A 648 2.26 16.45 -0.85
CA THR A 648 1.74 17.33 0.20
C THR A 648 0.33 17.79 -0.14
N ASP A 649 -0.65 17.22 0.54
CA ASP A 649 -2.05 17.63 0.41
C ASP A 649 -2.50 18.47 1.60
N THR A 650 -3.45 19.36 1.33
CA THR A 650 -4.07 20.20 2.35
C THR A 650 -5.58 20.03 2.31
N ILE A 651 -6.15 19.68 3.46
CA ILE A 651 -7.59 19.64 3.67
C ILE A 651 -8.00 20.74 4.65
N GLU A 652 -9.22 21.26 4.54
CA GLU A 652 -9.79 22.13 5.57
C GLU A 652 -11.27 21.83 5.84
N PHE A 653 -11.66 21.91 7.12
CA PHE A 653 -13.05 21.72 7.56
C PHE A 653 -13.43 22.74 8.63
N ALA A 654 -14.72 23.07 8.70
CA ALA A 654 -15.26 23.85 9.79
C ALA A 654 -15.45 22.94 11.01
N ALA A 655 -14.96 23.35 12.17
CA ALA A 655 -15.21 22.66 13.42
C ALA A 655 -16.66 22.92 13.87
N SER A 656 -17.63 22.19 13.33
CA SER A 656 -19.06 22.35 13.61
C SER A 656 -19.60 21.45 14.73
N GLU A 657 -18.93 20.33 15.02
CA GLU A 657 -19.49 19.23 15.80
C GLU A 657 -19.18 19.30 17.31
N SER A 658 -19.31 18.17 17.99
CA SER A 658 -18.92 17.94 19.38
C SER A 658 -18.54 16.47 19.58
N GLY A 659 -17.86 16.16 20.69
CA GLY A 659 -17.35 14.83 20.99
C GLY A 659 -15.92 14.60 20.50
N ASP A 660 -15.56 13.33 20.37
CA ASP A 660 -14.27 12.88 19.85
C ASP A 660 -14.47 12.23 18.47
N TRP A 661 -13.62 12.57 17.51
CA TRP A 661 -13.70 12.07 16.13
C TRP A 661 -12.36 11.47 15.71
N PHE A 662 -12.41 10.30 15.07
CA PHE A 662 -11.20 9.59 14.66
C PHE A 662 -10.72 10.09 13.30
N PHE A 663 -9.40 10.15 13.14
CA PHE A 663 -8.72 10.54 11.91
C PHE A 663 -7.58 9.56 11.64
N HIS A 664 -7.69 8.71 10.62
CA HIS A 664 -6.79 7.58 10.45
C HIS A 664 -6.58 7.22 8.98
N CYS A 665 -5.51 6.46 8.72
CA CYS A 665 -5.31 5.79 7.43
C CYS A 665 -6.33 4.65 7.31
N HIS A 666 -7.02 4.54 6.17
CA HIS A 666 -8.06 3.52 5.93
C HIS A 666 -7.54 2.24 5.26
N ILE A 667 -6.21 2.10 5.14
CA ILE A 667 -5.60 0.77 5.06
C ILE A 667 -5.73 0.16 6.47
N LEU A 668 -6.58 -0.87 6.61
CA LEU A 668 -6.95 -1.48 7.90
C LEU A 668 -5.71 -1.83 8.74
N TYR A 669 -4.70 -2.43 8.11
CA TYR A 669 -3.48 -2.84 8.80
C TYR A 669 -2.58 -1.65 9.21
N HIS A 670 -2.64 -0.49 8.53
CA HIS A 670 -1.98 0.75 8.95
C HIS A 670 -2.67 1.38 10.16
N MET A 671 -4.01 1.44 10.15
CA MET A 671 -4.79 1.87 11.32
C MET A 671 -4.44 1.02 12.55
N MET A 672 -4.46 -0.31 12.40
CA MET A 672 -4.16 -1.27 13.47
C MET A 672 -2.69 -1.23 13.93
N ALA A 673 -1.77 -0.80 13.06
CA ALA A 673 -0.37 -0.52 13.40
C ALA A 673 -0.15 0.84 14.12
N GLY A 674 -1.17 1.70 14.17
CA GLY A 674 -1.19 2.95 14.94
C GLY A 674 -1.31 4.24 14.12
N MET A 675 -1.64 4.19 12.83
CA MET A 675 -1.66 5.38 11.96
C MET A 675 -2.95 6.20 12.10
N GLY A 676 -3.02 7.02 13.14
CA GLY A 676 -4.11 7.97 13.32
C GLY A 676 -3.92 9.00 14.42
N ARG A 677 -4.98 9.79 14.62
CA ARG A 677 -5.17 10.83 15.62
C ARG A 677 -6.64 10.89 16.02
N VAL A 678 -6.92 11.50 17.17
CA VAL A 678 -8.29 11.80 17.61
C VAL A 678 -8.42 13.31 17.73
N PHE A 679 -9.38 13.90 17.03
CA PHE A 679 -9.82 15.27 17.26
C PHE A 679 -10.81 15.30 18.42
N THR A 680 -10.66 16.23 19.36
CA THR A 680 -11.55 16.38 20.52
C THR A 680 -12.07 17.80 20.61
N TYR A 681 -13.38 17.97 20.70
CA TYR A 681 -14.01 19.28 20.77
C TYR A 681 -13.99 19.84 22.20
N GLN A 682 -13.49 21.06 22.37
CA GLN A 682 -13.53 21.77 23.64
C GLN A 682 -14.97 21.95 24.13
N ASN A 683 -15.20 21.71 25.42
CA ASN A 683 -16.52 21.83 26.08
C ASN A 683 -17.60 20.91 25.48
N SER A 684 -17.19 19.76 24.90
CA SER A 684 -18.13 18.73 24.46
C SER A 684 -19.02 18.23 25.60
N PRO A 685 -20.30 17.93 25.33
CA PRO A 685 -21.15 17.19 26.26
C PRO A 685 -20.48 15.85 26.65
N PRO A 686 -20.55 15.43 27.92
CA PRO A 686 -20.04 14.12 28.33
C PRO A 686 -20.72 13.01 27.53
N ASN A 687 -19.93 12.09 26.96
CA ASN A 687 -20.49 10.95 26.25
C ASN A 687 -21.14 9.97 27.26
N PRO A 688 -22.48 9.76 27.23
CA PRO A 688 -23.16 8.90 28.20
C PRO A 688 -22.80 7.41 28.04
N GLU A 689 -22.34 7.00 26.85
CA GLU A 689 -21.82 5.65 26.60
C GLU A 689 -20.52 5.40 27.37
N LEU A 690 -19.66 6.43 27.47
CA LEU A 690 -18.27 6.32 27.93
C LEU A 690 -17.99 7.27 29.11
N PRO A 691 -18.60 7.02 30.29
CA PRO A 691 -18.44 7.89 31.46
C PRO A 691 -17.01 7.84 32.05
N ASP A 692 -16.32 6.70 31.98
CA ASP A 692 -14.90 6.60 32.33
C ASP A 692 -14.02 6.78 31.07
N GLN A 693 -13.67 8.04 30.83
CA GLN A 693 -12.79 8.45 29.72
C GLN A 693 -11.37 7.86 29.81
N LYS A 694 -10.86 7.56 31.01
CA LYS A 694 -9.52 6.95 31.18
C LYS A 694 -9.54 5.48 30.82
N LEU A 695 -10.59 4.75 31.24
CA LEU A 695 -10.81 3.36 30.83
C LEU A 695 -11.07 3.26 29.33
N ALA A 696 -11.90 4.15 28.76
CA ALA A 696 -12.17 4.21 27.34
C ALA A 696 -10.87 4.41 26.54
N TRP A 697 -10.07 5.43 26.88
CA TRP A 697 -8.76 5.65 26.24
C TRP A 697 -7.80 4.48 26.39
N LYS A 698 -7.77 3.81 27.55
CA LYS A 698 -6.96 2.60 27.77
C LYS A 698 -7.43 1.40 26.93
N ARG A 699 -8.74 1.30 26.65
CA ARG A 699 -9.35 0.21 25.88
C ARG A 699 -9.17 0.42 24.37
N LEU A 700 -9.39 1.62 23.86
CA LEU A 700 -9.11 2.00 22.47
C LEU A 700 -7.64 1.67 22.11
N ASN A 701 -6.71 2.13 22.94
CA ASN A 701 -5.28 1.92 22.75
C ASN A 701 -4.79 0.51 23.11
N LYS A 702 -5.68 -0.42 23.49
CA LYS A 702 -5.27 -1.76 23.94
C LYS A 702 -4.64 -2.55 22.79
N GLU A 703 -5.27 -2.53 21.61
CA GLU A 703 -4.90 -3.42 20.51
C GLU A 703 -3.54 -3.06 19.90
N GLU A 704 -3.28 -1.76 19.67
CA GLU A 704 -1.98 -1.24 19.22
C GLU A 704 -0.84 -1.55 20.21
N LYS A 705 -1.11 -1.54 21.52
CA LYS A 705 -0.11 -1.83 22.57
C LYS A 705 0.13 -3.32 22.80
N MET A 706 -0.62 -4.23 22.17
CA MET A 706 -0.42 -5.66 22.37
C MET A 706 0.97 -6.07 21.87
N PHE A 707 1.64 -6.89 22.66
CA PHE A 707 2.82 -7.59 22.20
C PHE A 707 2.38 -8.76 21.31
N LEU A 708 2.97 -8.83 20.12
CA LEU A 708 2.76 -9.92 19.16
C LEU A 708 3.92 -10.91 19.25
N PRO A 709 3.64 -12.22 19.41
CA PRO A 709 4.64 -13.26 19.27
C PRO A 709 4.91 -13.55 17.79
N SER A 710 6.18 -13.74 17.45
CA SER A 710 6.66 -14.33 16.20
C SER A 710 7.91 -15.15 16.48
N GLY A 711 8.28 -16.08 15.60
CA GLY A 711 9.53 -16.80 15.80
C GLY A 711 9.90 -17.75 14.67
N MET A 712 11.12 -18.27 14.73
CA MET A 712 11.58 -19.32 13.84
C MET A 712 12.34 -20.38 14.63
N VAL A 713 12.16 -21.65 14.27
CA VAL A 713 12.79 -22.81 14.91
C VAL A 713 13.36 -23.71 13.82
N GLY A 714 14.68 -23.73 13.70
CA GLY A 714 15.43 -24.75 12.97
C GLY A 714 15.41 -26.08 13.72
N LEU A 715 15.22 -27.17 12.97
CA LEU A 715 15.46 -28.54 13.41
C LEU A 715 16.36 -29.21 12.36
N GLU A 716 17.67 -29.13 12.58
CA GLU A 716 18.73 -29.54 11.67
C GLU A 716 19.47 -30.79 12.17
N SER A 717 20.18 -31.47 11.26
CA SER A 717 20.96 -32.68 11.56
C SER A 717 22.07 -32.53 12.62
N ASN A 718 22.47 -31.30 12.96
CA ASN A 718 23.47 -30.97 13.97
C ASN A 718 22.87 -30.40 15.28
N GLY A 719 21.64 -29.88 15.28
CA GLY A 719 21.06 -29.20 16.43
C GLY A 719 19.72 -28.53 16.12
N SER A 720 19.32 -27.62 17.00
CA SER A 720 18.22 -26.68 16.78
C SER A 720 18.72 -25.27 17.06
N ASP A 721 18.69 -24.39 16.05
CA ASP A 721 18.79 -22.96 16.24
C ASP A 721 17.42 -22.28 16.12
N GLY A 722 17.28 -21.05 16.61
CA GLY A 722 16.03 -20.33 16.49
C GLY A 722 15.98 -19.00 17.21
N GLU A 723 14.88 -18.30 16.99
CA GLU A 723 14.53 -17.04 17.63
C GLU A 723 13.04 -17.04 18.01
N PHE A 724 12.75 -16.54 19.20
CA PHE A 724 11.41 -16.14 19.61
C PHE A 724 11.40 -14.64 19.90
N ILE A 725 10.46 -13.91 19.28
CA ILE A 725 10.26 -12.48 19.45
C ILE A 725 8.89 -12.24 20.07
N LEU A 726 8.83 -11.37 21.07
CA LEU A 726 7.62 -10.78 21.61
C LEU A 726 7.76 -9.26 21.54
N ALA A 727 7.14 -8.62 20.55
CA ALA A 727 7.33 -7.20 20.25
C ALA A 727 6.03 -6.43 20.06
N ASN A 728 6.06 -5.12 20.35
CA ASN A 728 5.03 -4.15 19.96
C ASN A 728 5.67 -3.00 19.16
N SER A 729 4.92 -1.91 18.93
CA SER A 729 5.39 -0.78 18.10
C SER A 729 6.71 -0.14 18.55
N ARG A 730 7.21 -0.36 19.79
CA ARG A 730 8.48 0.21 20.28
C ARG A 730 9.34 -0.71 21.12
N TYR A 731 8.78 -1.71 21.80
CA TYR A 731 9.51 -2.60 22.70
C TYR A 731 9.60 -3.99 22.09
N GLN A 732 10.75 -4.64 22.30
CA GLN A 732 10.96 -6.04 21.94
C GLN A 732 11.63 -6.77 23.10
N LEU A 733 11.06 -7.93 23.43
CA LEU A 733 11.76 -9.04 24.06
C LEU A 733 12.09 -10.03 22.94
N SER A 734 13.34 -10.44 22.76
CA SER A 734 13.69 -11.58 21.91
C SER A 734 14.61 -12.55 22.63
N THR A 735 14.49 -13.83 22.30
CA THR A 735 15.35 -14.90 22.79
C THR A 735 15.82 -15.72 21.59
N GLU A 736 17.12 -15.70 21.34
CA GLU A 736 17.81 -16.52 20.36
C GLU A 736 18.39 -17.76 21.07
N TRP A 737 18.51 -18.89 20.37
CA TRP A 737 19.16 -20.08 20.90
C TRP A 737 19.90 -20.88 19.82
N ARG A 738 20.88 -21.68 20.27
CA ARG A 738 21.55 -22.72 19.50
C ARG A 738 21.75 -23.93 20.41
N ILE A 739 21.17 -25.07 20.07
CA ILE A 739 21.15 -26.28 20.91
C ILE A 739 21.72 -27.43 20.09
N GLY A 740 22.99 -27.75 20.30
CA GLY A 740 23.67 -28.83 19.58
C GLY A 740 23.26 -30.21 20.07
N PHE A 741 22.95 -31.14 19.14
CA PHE A 741 22.56 -32.52 19.51
C PHE A 741 23.72 -33.41 19.95
N LYS A 742 24.96 -32.93 19.84
CA LYS A 742 26.16 -33.59 20.39
C LYS A 742 26.72 -32.73 21.53
N LYS A 743 27.20 -33.37 22.60
CA LYS A 743 27.83 -32.68 23.75
C LYS A 743 28.94 -31.70 23.38
N ALA A 744 29.65 -31.94 22.27
CA ALA A 744 30.73 -31.08 21.76
C ALA A 744 30.26 -29.78 21.09
N TYR A 745 28.97 -29.69 20.74
CA TYR A 745 28.38 -28.52 20.04
C TYR A 745 27.79 -27.48 20.99
N GLY A 746 27.62 -27.82 22.28
CA GLY A 746 27.17 -26.89 23.31
C GLY A 746 25.69 -26.49 23.23
N ILE A 747 25.32 -25.54 24.10
CA ILE A 747 24.01 -24.90 24.21
C ILE A 747 24.24 -23.41 24.43
N GLU A 748 23.60 -22.59 23.62
CA GLU A 748 23.63 -21.13 23.69
C GLU A 748 22.20 -20.59 23.79
N SER A 749 21.99 -19.55 24.58
CA SER A 749 20.78 -18.74 24.51
C SER A 749 21.07 -17.30 24.90
N GLU A 750 20.64 -16.37 24.05
CA GLU A 750 20.80 -14.93 24.23
C GLU A 750 19.42 -14.29 24.29
N THR A 751 19.09 -13.62 25.40
CA THR A 751 17.81 -12.95 25.58
C THR A 751 18.01 -11.44 25.71
N TYR A 752 17.26 -10.67 24.93
CA TYR A 752 17.35 -9.22 24.82
C TYR A 752 16.00 -8.57 25.13
N PHE A 753 15.99 -7.55 25.97
CA PHE A 753 14.86 -6.65 26.16
C PHE A 753 15.30 -5.20 25.92
N GLY A 754 14.65 -4.52 24.98
CA GLY A 754 15.05 -3.18 24.55
C GLY A 754 13.92 -2.33 23.96
N ARG A 755 14.29 -1.13 23.53
CA ARG A 755 13.37 -0.15 22.91
C ARG A 755 13.95 0.40 21.62
N TYR A 756 13.13 0.48 20.58
CA TYR A 756 13.45 1.13 19.31
C TYR A 756 13.28 2.66 19.36
N PHE A 757 14.18 3.37 18.68
CA PHE A 757 14.18 4.84 18.59
C PHE A 757 14.16 5.37 17.15
N GLY A 758 13.49 6.51 16.95
CA GLY A 758 13.32 7.17 15.65
C GLY A 758 12.29 6.48 14.74
N LYS A 759 11.85 7.17 13.67
CA LYS A 759 10.85 6.66 12.72
C LYS A 759 11.30 5.39 12.00
N MET A 760 12.56 5.35 11.58
CA MET A 760 13.16 4.19 10.91
C MET A 760 13.54 3.04 11.86
N GLN A 761 13.44 3.23 13.19
CA GLN A 761 13.73 2.23 14.22
C GLN A 761 15.08 1.50 14.10
N TRP A 762 16.08 2.13 13.48
CA TRP A 762 17.40 1.50 13.31
C TRP A 762 18.20 1.41 14.61
N LEU A 763 17.85 2.14 15.67
CA LEU A 763 18.57 2.14 16.95
C LEU A 763 17.77 1.39 18.02
N PHE A 764 18.39 0.36 18.61
CA PHE A 764 17.81 -0.50 19.65
C PHE A 764 18.82 -0.75 20.79
N PRO A 765 18.91 0.13 21.80
CA PRO A 765 19.56 -0.19 23.07
C PRO A 765 18.76 -1.26 23.83
N PHE A 766 19.49 -2.19 24.45
CA PHE A 766 18.93 -3.33 25.15
C PHE A 766 19.70 -3.67 26.45
N ILE A 767 19.01 -4.36 27.34
CA ILE A 767 19.58 -5.17 28.41
C ILE A 767 19.23 -6.63 28.15
N GLY A 768 19.96 -7.58 28.73
CA GLY A 768 19.75 -8.98 28.42
C GLY A 768 20.48 -9.96 29.34
N PHE A 769 20.37 -11.22 28.97
CA PHE A 769 21.03 -12.34 29.61
C PHE A 769 21.62 -13.27 28.55
N ASP A 770 22.86 -13.68 28.77
CA ASP A 770 23.67 -14.51 27.87
C ASP A 770 24.05 -15.79 28.63
N TYR A 771 23.61 -16.93 28.09
CA TYR A 771 23.91 -18.26 28.59
C TYR A 771 24.62 -19.08 27.52
N HIS A 772 25.85 -19.50 27.81
CA HIS A 772 26.62 -20.40 26.96
C HIS A 772 27.16 -21.57 27.79
N TYR A 773 26.93 -22.80 27.32
CA TYR A 773 27.40 -24.03 27.95
C TYR A 773 28.05 -24.97 26.93
N ASN A 774 29.32 -25.32 27.14
CA ASN A 774 30.03 -26.30 26.33
C ASN A 774 30.82 -27.25 27.25
N SER A 775 30.62 -28.56 27.11
CA SER A 775 31.24 -29.56 27.99
C SER A 775 32.53 -30.18 27.43
N VAL A 776 33.10 -29.64 26.34
CA VAL A 776 34.21 -30.27 25.60
C VAL A 776 35.35 -29.30 25.25
N LYS A 777 35.09 -28.01 25.03
CA LYS A 777 36.15 -27.00 24.79
C LYS A 777 36.78 -26.53 26.10
N ASN A 778 37.90 -27.14 26.51
CA ASN A 778 38.65 -26.76 27.73
C ASN A 778 39.87 -25.84 27.49
N GLU A 779 40.13 -25.40 26.25
CA GLU A 779 41.29 -24.55 25.94
C GLU A 779 40.89 -23.07 25.87
N PRO A 780 41.64 -22.14 26.50
CA PRO A 780 41.36 -20.71 26.41
C PRO A 780 41.61 -20.19 25.00
N GLU A 781 40.56 -19.84 24.26
CA GLU A 781 40.68 -19.14 22.98
C GLU A 781 40.69 -17.62 23.20
N GLU A 782 41.67 -16.89 22.62
CA GLU A 782 41.61 -15.43 22.58
C GLU A 782 40.55 -14.97 21.57
N THR A 783 39.67 -14.05 21.97
CA THR A 783 38.79 -13.30 21.07
C THR A 783 39.60 -12.40 20.13
N LEU A 784 39.00 -11.88 19.07
CA LEU A 784 39.63 -10.87 18.18
C LEU A 784 39.99 -9.56 18.91
N LEU A 785 39.50 -9.36 20.13
CA LEU A 785 39.78 -8.21 20.99
C LEU A 785 40.84 -8.52 22.07
N GLY A 786 41.51 -9.69 22.02
CA GLY A 786 42.52 -10.10 23.01
C GLY A 786 41.96 -10.48 24.38
N GLN A 787 40.64 -10.52 24.54
CA GLN A 787 39.97 -11.00 25.75
C GLN A 787 39.94 -12.53 25.73
N THR A 788 40.09 -13.17 26.88
CA THR A 788 40.00 -14.63 26.98
C THR A 788 38.55 -15.10 26.86
N SER A 789 38.26 -15.93 25.86
CA SER A 789 36.96 -16.59 25.69
C SER A 789 36.88 -17.81 26.61
N ASN A 790 36.86 -17.56 27.93
CA ASN A 790 36.77 -18.59 28.96
C ASN A 790 35.37 -18.63 29.56
N GLN A 791 34.61 -19.70 29.29
CA GLN A 791 33.88 -20.48 30.29
C GLN A 791 33.03 -21.59 29.65
N ASN A 792 33.18 -22.83 30.17
CA ASN A 792 32.31 -23.97 29.85
C ASN A 792 30.83 -23.75 30.23
N ASN A 793 30.50 -22.68 30.97
CA ASN A 793 29.19 -22.40 31.57
C ASN A 793 29.06 -20.90 31.91
N ARG A 794 29.12 -20.02 30.89
CA ARG A 794 29.02 -18.57 31.05
C ARG A 794 27.56 -18.16 31.29
N LYS A 795 27.34 -17.25 32.25
CA LYS A 795 26.03 -16.76 32.67
C LYS A 795 26.14 -15.28 33.01
N ALA A 796 26.04 -14.43 31.98
CA ALA A 796 26.30 -13.02 32.12
C ALA A 796 25.05 -12.17 31.85
N PHE A 797 24.86 -11.11 32.62
CA PHE A 797 23.97 -10.03 32.23
C PHE A 797 24.66 -9.21 31.14
N VAL A 798 23.94 -8.83 30.09
CA VAL A 798 24.48 -8.01 29.00
C VAL A 798 23.75 -6.68 28.90
N ALA A 799 24.48 -5.64 28.52
CA ALA A 799 23.92 -4.37 28.11
C ALA A 799 24.58 -3.95 26.80
N GLY A 800 23.80 -3.44 25.86
CA GLY A 800 24.32 -3.16 24.53
C GLY A 800 23.40 -2.33 23.67
N VAL A 801 23.82 -2.18 22.42
CA VAL A 801 23.11 -1.46 21.37
C VAL A 801 23.19 -2.23 20.07
N GLN A 802 22.04 -2.39 19.42
CA GLN A 802 21.95 -2.81 18.03
C GLN A 802 21.67 -1.59 17.14
N TYR A 803 22.31 -1.55 15.98
CA TYR A 803 22.11 -0.51 14.97
C TYR A 803 22.05 -1.08 13.54
N THR A 804 21.02 -0.71 12.77
CA THR A 804 20.90 -1.10 11.35
C THR A 804 21.83 -0.25 10.48
N LEU A 805 22.89 -0.86 9.97
CA LEU A 805 23.85 -0.29 9.02
C LEU A 805 23.31 -0.31 7.58
N PRO A 806 23.97 0.40 6.63
CA PRO A 806 23.79 0.19 5.19
C PRO A 806 23.85 -1.31 4.82
N MET A 807 23.22 -1.69 3.71
CA MET A 807 23.05 -3.11 3.31
C MET A 807 22.20 -3.95 4.27
N LEU A 808 21.42 -3.29 5.15
CA LEU A 808 20.55 -3.90 6.16
C LEU A 808 21.29 -4.82 7.16
N PHE A 809 22.61 -4.66 7.33
CA PHE A 809 23.33 -5.36 8.40
C PHE A 809 22.90 -4.84 9.76
N LEU A 810 22.63 -5.73 10.70
CA LEU A 810 22.49 -5.41 12.11
C LEU A 810 23.88 -5.49 12.75
N ALA A 811 24.40 -4.35 13.19
CA ALA A 811 25.60 -4.29 14.02
C ALA A 811 25.20 -4.23 15.49
N GLU A 812 25.76 -5.12 16.30
CA GLU A 812 25.57 -5.17 17.74
C GLU A 812 26.90 -4.88 18.44
N ALA A 813 26.87 -3.98 19.42
CA ALA A 813 27.95 -3.80 20.38
C ALA A 813 27.39 -4.00 21.79
N ARG A 814 27.96 -4.92 22.55
CA ARG A 814 27.54 -5.22 23.94
C ARG A 814 28.72 -5.39 24.87
N ALA A 815 28.48 -5.11 26.14
CA ALA A 815 29.34 -5.48 27.27
C ALA A 815 28.56 -6.43 28.20
N ASP A 816 29.26 -7.37 28.82
CA ASP A 816 28.69 -8.28 29.81
C ASP A 816 29.12 -7.94 31.25
N SER A 817 28.47 -8.58 32.23
CA SER A 817 28.74 -8.38 33.67
C SER A 817 30.11 -8.88 34.13
N GLU A 818 30.84 -9.60 33.29
CA GLU A 818 32.20 -10.09 33.55
C GLU A 818 33.27 -9.19 32.90
N GLY A 819 32.84 -8.14 32.17
CA GLY A 819 33.69 -7.17 31.49
C GLY A 819 34.04 -7.55 30.05
N LYS A 820 33.44 -8.60 29.48
CA LYS A 820 33.65 -9.01 28.08
C LYS A 820 32.86 -8.09 27.15
N PHE A 821 33.55 -7.51 26.17
CA PHE A 821 32.96 -6.81 25.04
C PHE A 821 32.79 -7.74 23.84
N ARG A 822 31.61 -7.75 23.22
CA ARG A 822 31.36 -8.42 21.93
C ARG A 822 30.88 -7.40 20.91
N PHE A 823 31.47 -7.45 19.71
CA PHE A 823 30.89 -6.86 18.51
C PHE A 823 30.42 -7.97 17.57
N GLN A 824 29.20 -7.87 17.08
CA GLN A 824 28.60 -8.82 16.15
C GLN A 824 28.03 -8.08 14.95
N LEU A 825 28.17 -8.67 13.76
CA LEU A 825 27.57 -8.19 12.53
C LEU A 825 26.76 -9.33 11.90
N ARG A 826 25.45 -9.14 11.74
CA ARG A 826 24.58 -10.11 11.06
C ARG A 826 23.75 -9.49 9.95
N ARG A 827 23.40 -10.29 8.96
CA ARG A 827 22.45 -9.99 7.88
C ARG A 827 21.69 -11.26 7.55
N GLU A 828 20.42 -11.28 7.93
CA GLU A 828 19.49 -12.36 7.65
C GLU A 828 18.60 -12.00 6.46
N ASP A 829 17.98 -13.01 5.86
CA ASP A 829 16.99 -12.88 4.77
C ASP A 829 17.44 -12.06 3.54
N ILE A 830 18.67 -12.29 3.08
CA ILE A 830 19.12 -11.77 1.78
C ILE A 830 18.41 -12.54 0.65
N PRO A 831 17.58 -11.91 -0.20
CA PRO A 831 16.81 -12.63 -1.22
C PRO A 831 17.68 -13.00 -2.43
N LEU A 832 18.26 -14.20 -2.42
CA LEU A 832 19.06 -14.72 -3.55
C LEU A 832 18.17 -15.03 -4.75
N THR A 833 17.03 -15.69 -4.53
CA THR A 833 15.97 -15.94 -5.52
C THR A 833 14.61 -15.55 -4.92
N SER A 834 13.51 -15.78 -5.63
CA SER A 834 12.16 -15.56 -5.06
C SER A 834 11.99 -16.27 -3.71
N ARG A 835 12.44 -17.52 -3.58
CA ARG A 835 12.25 -18.35 -2.38
C ARG A 835 13.53 -18.68 -1.60
N LEU A 836 14.72 -18.50 -2.18
CA LEU A 836 15.98 -18.76 -1.50
C LEU A 836 16.48 -17.51 -0.75
N ARG A 837 16.85 -17.69 0.51
CA ARG A 837 17.41 -16.68 1.41
C ARG A 837 18.81 -17.07 1.85
N LEU A 838 19.67 -16.08 2.05
CA LEU A 838 21.00 -16.23 2.63
C LEU A 838 21.07 -15.47 3.95
N ASN A 839 21.55 -16.15 4.99
CA ASN A 839 21.83 -15.61 6.32
C ASN A 839 23.34 -15.61 6.56
N LEU A 840 23.86 -14.52 7.11
CA LEU A 840 25.27 -14.33 7.43
C LEU A 840 25.39 -13.74 8.85
N MET A 841 26.28 -14.29 9.66
CA MET A 841 26.64 -13.74 10.97
C MET A 841 28.15 -13.92 11.21
N GLY A 842 28.78 -12.95 11.85
CA GLY A 842 30.12 -13.10 12.42
C GLY A 842 30.32 -12.16 13.61
N ASN A 843 31.09 -12.59 14.61
CA ASN A 843 31.36 -11.78 15.80
C ASN A 843 32.83 -11.82 16.26
N THR A 844 33.18 -10.98 17.23
CA THR A 844 34.54 -10.86 17.78
C THR A 844 35.01 -12.09 18.56
N ASP A 845 34.11 -13.00 18.91
CA ASP A 845 34.44 -14.24 19.61
C ASP A 845 34.88 -15.35 18.63
N LYS A 846 35.07 -14.99 17.35
CA LYS A 846 35.42 -15.85 16.21
C LYS A 846 34.31 -16.82 15.78
N GLU A 847 33.10 -16.64 16.30
CA GLU A 847 31.93 -17.35 15.82
C GLU A 847 31.48 -16.77 14.47
N TYR A 848 31.03 -17.64 13.57
CA TYR A 848 30.48 -17.22 12.28
C TYR A 848 29.52 -18.27 11.73
N MET A 849 28.47 -17.79 11.07
CA MET A 849 27.43 -18.61 10.46
C MET A 849 27.17 -18.15 9.02
N ALA A 850 26.99 -19.12 8.13
CA ALA A 850 26.45 -18.91 6.79
C ALA A 850 25.35 -19.94 6.51
N GLY A 851 24.11 -19.47 6.30
CA GLY A 851 22.93 -20.31 6.14
C GLY A 851 22.15 -20.02 4.86
N LEU A 852 21.55 -21.05 4.27
CA LEU A 852 20.58 -20.97 3.18
C LEU A 852 19.23 -21.47 3.67
N ARG A 853 18.18 -20.68 3.43
CA ARG A 853 16.79 -21.02 3.76
C ARG A 853 15.92 -20.95 2.50
N TYR A 854 15.24 -22.04 2.14
CA TYR A 854 14.34 -22.10 0.99
C TYR A 854 12.89 -22.17 1.46
N VAL A 855 12.12 -21.11 1.20
CA VAL A 855 10.73 -20.97 1.64
C VAL A 855 9.81 -21.88 0.82
N VAL A 856 9.27 -22.92 1.45
CA VAL A 856 8.33 -23.88 0.82
C VAL A 856 6.90 -23.40 1.01
N THR A 857 6.54 -23.06 2.25
CA THR A 857 5.24 -22.49 2.65
C THR A 857 5.47 -21.33 3.62
N LYS A 858 4.40 -20.60 3.99
CA LYS A 858 4.47 -19.56 5.02
C LYS A 858 5.00 -20.02 6.39
N TYR A 859 4.90 -21.32 6.71
CA TYR A 859 5.32 -21.87 8.00
C TYR A 859 6.53 -22.80 7.94
N VAL A 860 6.96 -23.22 6.75
CA VAL A 860 7.98 -24.27 6.59
C VAL A 860 8.96 -23.89 5.50
N SER A 861 10.24 -23.90 5.84
CA SER A 861 11.36 -23.76 4.94
C SER A 861 12.31 -24.96 5.05
N LEU A 862 13.02 -25.27 3.96
CA LEU A 862 14.19 -26.14 4.02
C LEU A 862 15.39 -25.28 4.44
N SER A 863 16.17 -25.75 5.41
CA SER A 863 17.36 -25.06 5.93
C SER A 863 18.63 -25.86 5.71
N THR A 864 19.73 -25.15 5.50
CA THR A 864 21.07 -25.68 5.69
C THR A 864 22.01 -24.55 6.11
N HIS A 865 22.93 -24.83 7.01
CA HIS A 865 23.92 -23.86 7.47
C HIS A 865 25.27 -24.49 7.72
N TYR A 866 26.30 -23.65 7.70
CA TYR A 866 27.52 -23.90 8.42
C TYR A 866 27.57 -22.93 9.60
N ASP A 867 27.76 -23.47 10.79
CA ASP A 867 28.02 -22.74 12.02
C ASP A 867 29.43 -23.09 12.54
N SER A 868 30.12 -22.13 13.15
CA SER A 868 31.49 -22.30 13.66
C SER A 868 31.61 -23.41 14.70
N ASP A 869 30.55 -23.72 15.43
CA ASP A 869 30.56 -24.62 16.59
C ASP A 869 29.77 -25.89 16.31
N MET A 870 28.55 -25.76 15.76
CA MET A 870 27.69 -26.87 15.35
C MET A 870 28.06 -27.47 13.98
N LYS A 871 28.96 -26.84 13.21
CA LYS A 871 29.39 -27.26 11.85
C LYS A 871 28.22 -27.29 10.85
N TYR A 872 28.22 -28.23 9.91
CA TYR A 872 27.19 -28.33 8.87
C TYR A 872 25.88 -28.90 9.42
N GLY A 873 24.79 -28.14 9.25
CA GLY A 873 23.41 -28.53 9.49
C GLY A 873 22.58 -28.57 8.21
N ALA A 874 21.59 -29.44 8.17
CA ALA A 874 20.51 -29.42 7.18
C ALA A 874 19.23 -29.96 7.79
N GLY A 875 18.08 -29.36 7.47
CA GLY A 875 16.81 -29.70 8.12
C GLY A 875 15.63 -28.84 7.67
N LEU A 876 14.73 -28.58 8.64
CA LEU A 876 13.53 -27.78 8.44
C LEU A 876 13.51 -26.60 9.41
N THR A 877 13.29 -25.39 8.90
CA THR A 877 12.91 -24.24 9.73
C THR A 877 11.40 -24.09 9.74
N PHE A 878 10.81 -24.12 10.92
CA PHE A 878 9.43 -23.73 11.16
C PHE A 878 9.37 -22.23 11.45
N VAL A 879 8.44 -21.52 10.82
CA VAL A 879 8.19 -20.10 11.05
C VAL A 879 6.80 -19.95 11.63
N TYR A 880 6.71 -19.23 12.75
CA TYR A 880 5.46 -18.73 13.31
C TYR A 880 5.34 -17.25 12.97
#